data_AF-A0AAV8V9R4-F1
#
_entry.id   AF-A0AAV8V9R4-F1
#
_cell.length_a   1.000
_cell.length_b   1.000
_cell.length_c   1.000
_cell.angle_alpha   90.00
_cell.angle_beta   90.00
_cell.angle_gamma   90.00
#
_symmetry.space_group_name_H-M   'P 1'
#
loop_
_entity.id
_entity.type
_entity.pdbx_description
1 polymer ?
#
loop_
_entity_poly.entity_id
_entity_poly.type
_entity_poly.pdbx_seq_one_letter_code
_entity_poly.pdbx_strand_id
1 'polypeptide(L)'
;MANLNASSPLSLKCTQINLQHCIAATSLISQQLAAGHTHAVLIQEPWVGQGSVKGLSRKWGHVYVSSDQTPRACIYTSKQVTATKLTNFCFRDLVAIKVTVGRSCYILCSAYLPYESPTPPPRQLMELVEWCKSNNLPLIVGCDANAHHTCWGGKDVNQRGQDLLEFLISSGLDILNRGTKPTFVTRNRQEVIDITISNSWSSHLVTNWRVSSEVSMSDHRHILFNLETGTVPVKREYRNPKLTVWSTYKDILSRNVGPPVRPHTIPQIESSVKNLTKAVVHAYEQSCPVRKVRSRHSVPWWIPELLTLRKKARALFNRAMRTRTNADWDLYKEAQRQFKSCIKRSKRDAWKEFCESIEDLPAASRIHKVLKKDQDCRINDLRLPDVEIPSREVWNQDPDALVSHGLVWFTDGSKTLEGTGAGVRGVRPRVELSFPLGKHASVFQAEVFAISACVSENLKRGYSNQHIQICTDSQAALHALKSPRITSQVVLECTNSLAALGQRNKVRLVWVPGHSGVAGNEEADVLARKGSSDTLTGPEPAIGLPYSYPLGSIDNWTREKCQEDWSRGIGLRQARLLIKGPGAAATRSLVNLNRASISIITGLLTGHGRLNKHLSTIGLSPDSRCRLCGTSDEDSIHVLCHCPRVIVNRHRLFGAGYLAPEDIREIPVDRVLAFARSTGLF
;
A
#
# COMPACT_ATOMS: atom_id res chain seq x y z
N MET A 1 15.69 -26.92 40.81
CA MET A 1 15.36 -27.46 39.48
C MET A 1 13.86 -27.71 39.40
N ALA A 2 13.09 -26.72 38.94
CA ALA A 2 11.67 -26.88 38.64
C ALA A 2 11.52 -26.93 37.11
N ASN A 3 10.89 -28.00 36.60
CA ASN A 3 10.64 -28.25 35.19
C ASN A 3 9.94 -27.06 34.51
N LEU A 4 10.67 -26.32 33.66
CA LEU A 4 10.14 -25.26 32.79
C LEU A 4 9.57 -25.79 31.46
N ASN A 5 9.30 -27.09 31.36
CA ASN A 5 8.64 -27.74 30.21
C ASN A 5 7.17 -28.06 30.48
N ALA A 6 6.40 -27.11 31.02
CA ALA A 6 4.95 -27.20 30.96
C ALA A 6 4.49 -26.77 29.55
N SER A 7 4.42 -27.73 28.63
CA SER A 7 3.76 -27.60 27.33
C SER A 7 2.24 -27.55 27.54
N SER A 8 1.69 -26.36 27.76
CA SER A 8 0.25 -26.17 27.71
C SER A 8 -0.25 -26.21 26.25
N PRO A 9 -1.37 -26.89 25.95
CA PRO A 9 -1.93 -26.91 24.61
C PRO A 9 -2.37 -25.49 24.24
N LEU A 10 -1.65 -24.87 23.31
CA LEU A 10 -1.95 -23.54 22.83
C LEU A 10 -3.06 -23.68 21.77
N SER A 11 -4.31 -23.46 22.20
CA SER A 11 -5.47 -23.45 21.31
C SER A 11 -5.50 -22.21 20.41
N LEU A 12 -5.92 -22.39 19.16
CA LEU A 12 -6.03 -21.30 18.20
C LEU A 12 -7.25 -20.44 18.53
N LYS A 13 -7.02 -19.33 19.24
CA LYS A 13 -8.05 -18.30 19.50
C LYS A 13 -8.57 -17.68 18.20
N CYS A 14 -9.86 -17.82 17.96
CA CYS A 14 -10.57 -17.32 16.78
C CYS A 14 -11.63 -16.28 17.18
N THR A 15 -11.84 -15.30 16.30
CA THR A 15 -12.94 -14.32 16.41
C THR A 15 -13.74 -14.30 15.12
N GLN A 16 -15.07 -14.31 15.21
CA GLN A 16 -15.99 -14.06 14.10
C GLN A 16 -16.68 -12.72 14.31
N ILE A 17 -16.78 -11.89 13.26
CA ILE A 17 -17.42 -10.57 13.33
C ILE A 17 -17.79 -10.02 11.93
N ASN A 18 -19.02 -9.49 11.81
CA ASN A 18 -19.39 -8.57 10.74
C ASN A 18 -18.98 -7.13 11.13
N LEU A 19 -18.10 -6.50 10.33
CA LEU A 19 -17.56 -5.17 10.58
C LEU A 19 -18.40 -4.02 10.03
N GLN A 20 -19.45 -4.30 9.24
CA GLN A 20 -20.38 -3.32 8.68
C GLN A 20 -19.66 -2.18 7.94
N HIS A 21 -18.60 -2.54 7.20
CA HIS A 21 -17.69 -1.61 6.52
C HIS A 21 -17.09 -0.51 7.42
N CYS A 22 -17.06 -0.72 8.75
CA CYS A 22 -16.74 0.32 9.71
C CYS A 22 -15.23 0.40 10.00
N ILE A 23 -14.67 1.58 9.79
CA ILE A 23 -13.26 1.88 10.14
C ILE A 23 -12.97 1.64 11.63
N ALA A 24 -13.89 1.99 12.54
CA ALA A 24 -13.65 1.87 13.98
C ALA A 24 -13.70 0.41 14.44
N ALA A 25 -14.64 -0.39 13.93
CA ALA A 25 -14.70 -1.83 14.20
C ALA A 25 -13.43 -2.54 13.68
N THR A 26 -13.02 -2.22 12.46
CA THR A 26 -11.77 -2.72 11.86
C THR A 26 -10.54 -2.34 12.68
N SER A 27 -10.51 -1.10 13.22
CA SER A 27 -9.42 -0.59 14.04
C SER A 27 -9.29 -1.34 15.38
N LEU A 28 -10.42 -1.68 15.99
CA LEU A 28 -10.44 -2.50 17.21
C LEU A 28 -9.90 -3.91 16.96
N ILE A 29 -10.33 -4.56 15.88
CA ILE A 29 -9.79 -5.87 15.48
C ILE A 29 -8.29 -5.77 15.22
N SER A 30 -7.82 -4.75 14.49
CA SER A 30 -6.39 -4.56 14.26
C SER A 30 -5.59 -4.37 15.56
N GLN A 31 -6.17 -3.74 16.57
CA GLN A 31 -5.53 -3.59 17.89
C GLN A 31 -5.49 -4.92 18.65
N GLN A 32 -6.58 -5.71 18.63
CA GLN A 32 -6.63 -7.02 19.27
C GLN A 32 -5.62 -8.00 18.64
N LEU A 33 -5.47 -7.94 17.31
CA LEU A 33 -4.48 -8.70 16.56
C LEU A 33 -3.05 -8.30 16.92
N ALA A 34 -2.76 -6.99 17.02
CA ALA A 34 -1.45 -6.50 17.41
C ALA A 34 -1.07 -6.86 18.85
N ALA A 35 -2.05 -6.91 19.76
CA ALA A 35 -1.89 -7.35 21.14
C ALA A 35 -1.74 -8.87 21.31
N GLY A 36 -1.96 -9.67 20.24
CA GLY A 36 -1.89 -11.13 20.29
C GLY A 36 -3.07 -11.78 21.02
N HIS A 37 -4.21 -11.08 21.16
CA HIS A 37 -5.40 -11.64 21.80
C HIS A 37 -6.13 -12.66 20.92
N THR A 38 -5.96 -12.59 19.59
CA THR A 38 -6.61 -13.45 18.60
C THR A 38 -5.62 -13.82 17.51
N HIS A 39 -5.71 -15.07 17.01
CA HIS A 39 -4.81 -15.59 15.98
C HIS A 39 -5.45 -15.68 14.60
N ALA A 40 -6.76 -15.96 14.53
CA ALA A 40 -7.53 -15.98 13.28
C ALA A 40 -8.83 -15.19 13.44
N VAL A 41 -9.21 -14.42 12.42
CA VAL A 41 -10.46 -13.64 12.43
C VAL A 41 -11.24 -13.93 11.16
N LEU A 42 -12.49 -14.38 11.31
CA LEU A 42 -13.46 -14.59 10.24
C LEU A 42 -14.29 -13.31 10.12
N ILE A 43 -14.07 -12.54 9.07
CA ILE A 43 -14.61 -11.19 8.90
C ILE A 43 -15.65 -11.17 7.78
N GLN A 44 -16.81 -10.58 8.07
CA GLN A 44 -17.85 -10.22 7.10
C GLN A 44 -17.94 -8.68 6.99
N GLU A 45 -18.36 -8.19 5.82
CA GLU A 45 -18.40 -6.77 5.43
C GLU A 45 -17.17 -5.97 5.89
N PRO A 46 -15.95 -6.33 5.47
CA PRO A 46 -14.76 -5.61 5.86
C PRO A 46 -14.79 -4.15 5.39
N TRP A 47 -14.08 -3.26 6.07
CA TRP A 47 -13.88 -1.91 5.56
C TRP A 47 -13.03 -1.95 4.27
N VAL A 48 -13.63 -1.55 3.16
CA VAL A 48 -13.02 -1.59 1.82
C VAL A 48 -12.84 -0.17 1.27
N GLY A 49 -11.72 0.08 0.61
CA GLY A 49 -11.47 1.30 -0.16
C GLY A 49 -10.71 0.96 -1.44
N GLN A 50 -11.10 1.55 -2.58
CA GLN A 50 -10.52 1.23 -3.90
C GLN A 50 -10.49 -0.29 -4.18
N GLY A 51 -11.60 -1.00 -3.92
CA GLY A 51 -11.71 -2.45 -4.17
C GLY A 51 -10.89 -3.36 -3.24
N SER A 52 -10.15 -2.82 -2.27
CA SER A 52 -9.30 -3.61 -1.36
C SER A 52 -9.64 -3.42 0.11
N VAL A 53 -9.48 -4.47 0.93
CA VAL A 53 -9.66 -4.39 2.39
C VAL A 53 -8.60 -3.46 2.99
N LYS A 54 -9.05 -2.43 3.70
CA LYS A 54 -8.21 -1.44 4.37
C LYS A 54 -8.27 -1.62 5.89
N GLY A 55 -7.34 -1.00 6.61
CA GLY A 55 -7.34 -0.95 8.08
C GLY A 55 -6.81 -2.18 8.82
N LEU A 56 -6.56 -3.31 8.13
CA LEU A 56 -5.92 -4.51 8.69
C LEU A 56 -4.43 -4.53 8.36
N SER A 57 -3.57 -4.55 9.38
CA SER A 57 -2.11 -4.47 9.19
C SER A 57 -1.51 -5.78 8.69
N ARG A 58 -0.90 -5.76 7.50
CA ARG A 58 -0.11 -6.90 6.96
C ARG A 58 1.27 -7.07 7.64
N LYS A 59 1.63 -6.18 8.57
CA LYS A 59 2.91 -6.26 9.29
C LYS A 59 2.96 -7.46 10.23
N TRP A 60 1.83 -7.81 10.84
CA TRP A 60 1.72 -8.81 11.91
C TRP A 60 0.97 -10.08 11.47
N GLY A 61 0.44 -10.11 10.25
CA GLY A 61 -0.38 -11.20 9.75
C GLY A 61 -0.69 -11.09 8.27
N HIS A 62 -1.56 -11.99 7.81
CA HIS A 62 -1.97 -12.14 6.42
C HIS A 62 -3.48 -11.89 6.31
N VAL A 63 -3.88 -11.17 5.26
CA VAL A 63 -5.29 -10.94 4.90
C VAL A 63 -5.57 -11.76 3.65
N TYR A 64 -6.54 -12.66 3.75
CA TYR A 64 -7.04 -13.50 2.66
C TYR A 64 -8.37 -12.94 2.17
N VAL A 65 -8.45 -12.65 0.88
CA VAL A 65 -9.60 -12.07 0.18
C VAL A 65 -9.72 -12.70 -1.21
N SER A 66 -10.91 -12.64 -1.82
CA SER A 66 -11.06 -12.86 -3.26
C SER A 66 -10.35 -11.76 -4.06
N SER A 67 -9.92 -12.10 -5.27
CA SER A 67 -9.16 -11.21 -6.15
C SER A 67 -10.05 -10.48 -7.15
N ASP A 68 -11.28 -10.96 -7.38
CA ASP A 68 -12.01 -10.67 -8.61
C ASP A 68 -13.05 -9.55 -8.45
N GLN A 69 -13.49 -9.27 -7.21
CA GLN A 69 -14.53 -8.31 -6.89
C GLN A 69 -14.29 -7.64 -5.54
N THR A 70 -14.97 -6.53 -5.27
CA THR A 70 -14.99 -5.85 -3.97
C THR A 70 -15.44 -6.81 -2.87
N PRO A 71 -14.55 -7.20 -1.92
CA PRO A 71 -14.83 -8.31 -1.01
C PRO A 71 -15.87 -7.95 0.07
N ARG A 72 -16.84 -8.85 0.30
CA ARG A 72 -17.77 -8.85 1.44
C ARG A 72 -17.40 -9.87 2.53
N ALA A 73 -16.44 -10.75 2.27
CA ALA A 73 -15.84 -11.60 3.29
C ALA A 73 -14.31 -11.57 3.21
N CYS A 74 -13.63 -11.71 4.35
CA CYS A 74 -12.20 -11.94 4.40
C CYS A 74 -11.80 -12.74 5.64
N ILE A 75 -10.59 -13.31 5.60
CA ILE A 75 -9.98 -13.95 6.77
C ILE A 75 -8.66 -13.26 7.08
N TYR A 76 -8.41 -12.95 8.35
CA TYR A 76 -7.10 -12.53 8.83
C TYR A 76 -6.46 -13.66 9.65
N THR A 77 -5.18 -13.94 9.43
CA THR A 77 -4.39 -14.80 10.34
C THR A 77 -3.12 -14.10 10.80
N SER A 78 -2.70 -14.36 12.05
CA SER A 78 -1.40 -13.93 12.54
C SER A 78 -0.27 -14.66 11.80
N LYS A 79 0.93 -14.08 11.76
CA LYS A 79 2.12 -14.72 11.16
C LYS A 79 2.55 -16.03 11.84
N GLN A 80 2.01 -16.31 13.03
CA GLN A 80 2.29 -17.56 13.76
C GLN A 80 1.44 -18.72 13.22
N VAL A 81 0.38 -18.42 12.47
CA VAL A 81 -0.52 -19.41 11.89
C VAL A 81 -0.05 -19.72 10.47
N THR A 82 0.28 -20.99 10.21
CA THR A 82 0.57 -21.45 8.86
C THR A 82 -0.75 -21.63 8.14
N ALA A 83 -1.01 -20.82 7.11
CA ALA A 83 -2.25 -20.84 6.36
C ALA A 83 -2.00 -20.70 4.86
N THR A 84 -2.83 -21.38 4.07
CA THR A 84 -2.79 -21.37 2.61
C THR A 84 -4.18 -20.99 2.08
N LYS A 85 -4.23 -20.03 1.16
CA LYS A 85 -5.47 -19.61 0.50
C LYS A 85 -5.98 -20.75 -0.38
N LEU A 86 -7.26 -21.10 -0.26
CA LEU A 86 -7.92 -22.00 -1.20
C LEU A 86 -8.53 -21.14 -2.31
N THR A 87 -7.76 -20.90 -3.36
CA THR A 87 -8.14 -19.97 -4.44
C THR A 87 -9.48 -20.32 -5.08
N ASN A 88 -9.78 -21.61 -5.25
CA ASN A 88 -11.04 -22.09 -5.84
C ASN A 88 -12.26 -21.85 -4.94
N PHE A 89 -12.05 -21.52 -3.66
CA PHE A 89 -13.10 -21.25 -2.67
C PHE A 89 -12.94 -19.85 -2.07
N CYS A 90 -12.52 -18.87 -2.90
CA CYS A 90 -12.36 -17.48 -2.51
C CYS A 90 -13.10 -16.55 -3.48
N PHE A 91 -14.36 -16.28 -3.16
CA PHE A 91 -15.29 -15.42 -3.89
C PHE A 91 -15.56 -14.11 -3.14
N ARG A 92 -16.38 -13.24 -3.73
CA ARG A 92 -16.81 -11.97 -3.13
C ARG A 92 -17.33 -12.16 -1.69
N ASP A 93 -18.16 -13.17 -1.48
CA ASP A 93 -18.94 -13.39 -0.27
C ASP A 93 -18.44 -14.53 0.61
N LEU A 94 -17.43 -15.26 0.15
CA LEU A 94 -16.93 -16.46 0.79
C LEU A 94 -15.43 -16.56 0.62
N VAL A 95 -14.69 -16.69 1.72
CA VAL A 95 -13.24 -16.89 1.69
C VAL A 95 -12.89 -18.09 2.55
N ALA A 96 -12.26 -19.10 1.94
CA ALA A 96 -11.75 -20.27 2.65
C ALA A 96 -10.22 -20.35 2.62
N ILE A 97 -9.65 -20.79 3.75
CA ILE A 97 -8.22 -21.05 3.91
C ILE A 97 -8.01 -22.41 4.55
N LYS A 98 -6.90 -23.06 4.19
CA LYS A 98 -6.38 -24.23 4.90
C LYS A 98 -5.40 -23.76 5.94
N VAL A 99 -5.68 -24.04 7.21
CA VAL A 99 -4.79 -23.78 8.35
C VAL A 99 -4.10 -25.07 8.76
N THR A 100 -2.78 -25.03 8.89
CA THR A 100 -1.96 -26.16 9.34
C THR A 100 -1.36 -25.85 10.70
N VAL A 101 -1.61 -26.73 11.67
CA VAL A 101 -1.03 -26.66 13.01
C VAL A 101 -0.42 -28.00 13.37
N GLY A 102 0.91 -28.05 13.47
CA GLY A 102 1.63 -29.32 13.67
C GLY A 102 1.39 -30.26 12.49
N ARG A 103 0.84 -31.45 12.76
CA ARG A 103 0.43 -32.44 11.75
C ARG A 103 -1.05 -32.32 11.35
N SER A 104 -1.83 -31.50 12.04
CA SER A 104 -3.26 -31.36 11.79
C SER A 104 -3.53 -30.25 10.78
N CYS A 105 -4.57 -30.43 9.97
CA CYS A 105 -5.05 -29.40 9.05
C CYS A 105 -6.55 -29.18 9.19
N TYR A 106 -6.96 -27.92 9.06
CA TYR A 106 -8.32 -27.46 9.26
C TYR A 106 -8.68 -26.46 8.16
N ILE A 107 -9.94 -26.47 7.73
CA ILE A 107 -10.46 -25.50 6.78
C ILE A 107 -11.25 -24.46 7.56
N LEU A 108 -10.82 -23.19 7.46
CA LEU A 108 -11.55 -22.06 8.02
C LEU A 108 -12.21 -21.28 6.88
N CYS A 109 -13.49 -20.99 7.04
CA CYS A 109 -14.28 -20.24 6.08
C CYS A 109 -14.96 -19.06 6.76
N SER A 110 -14.85 -17.88 6.14
CA SER A 110 -15.68 -16.71 6.45
C SER A 110 -16.67 -16.53 5.31
N ALA A 111 -17.97 -16.52 5.62
CA ALA A 111 -19.01 -16.34 4.61
C ALA A 111 -20.01 -15.24 5.01
N TYR A 112 -20.49 -14.51 4.02
CA TYR A 112 -21.57 -13.54 4.14
C TYR A 112 -22.71 -14.00 3.24
N LEU A 113 -23.88 -14.29 3.81
CA LEU A 113 -25.04 -14.75 3.06
C LEU A 113 -25.95 -13.54 2.82
N PRO A 114 -25.90 -12.92 1.63
CA PRO A 114 -26.67 -11.70 1.38
C PRO A 114 -28.17 -11.96 1.44
N TYR A 115 -28.91 -10.99 1.98
CA TYR A 115 -30.38 -11.04 2.05
C TYR A 115 -31.01 -11.12 0.64
N GLU A 116 -30.37 -10.49 -0.35
CA GLU A 116 -30.79 -10.48 -1.75
C GLU A 116 -30.68 -11.85 -2.45
N SER A 117 -29.94 -12.81 -1.88
CA SER A 117 -29.83 -14.15 -2.48
C SER A 117 -31.11 -14.94 -2.19
N PRO A 118 -31.84 -15.42 -3.22
CA PRO A 118 -33.16 -16.04 -3.03
C PRO A 118 -33.11 -17.34 -2.22
N THR A 119 -32.05 -18.15 -2.33
CA THR A 119 -31.92 -19.45 -1.63
C THR A 119 -30.61 -19.52 -0.83
N PRO A 120 -30.64 -19.49 0.51
CA PRO A 120 -29.49 -19.83 1.33
C PRO A 120 -29.37 -21.36 1.53
N PRO A 121 -28.15 -21.93 1.61
CA PRO A 121 -26.86 -21.27 1.41
C PRO A 121 -26.52 -21.06 -0.08
N PRO A 122 -25.57 -20.16 -0.40
CA PRO A 122 -25.11 -19.98 -1.77
C PRO A 122 -24.40 -21.24 -2.30
N ARG A 123 -24.48 -21.49 -3.62
CA ARG A 123 -23.86 -22.63 -4.30
C ARG A 123 -22.38 -22.81 -3.95
N GLN A 124 -21.65 -21.71 -3.82
CA GLN A 124 -20.22 -21.71 -3.47
C GLN A 124 -19.95 -22.32 -2.10
N LEU A 125 -20.87 -22.15 -1.14
CA LEU A 125 -20.75 -22.78 0.18
C LEU A 125 -21.08 -24.28 0.10
N MET A 126 -22.09 -24.66 -0.69
CA MET A 126 -22.43 -26.08 -0.93
C MET A 126 -21.24 -26.84 -1.53
N GLU A 127 -20.59 -26.27 -2.56
CA GLU A 127 -19.41 -26.85 -3.21
C GLU A 127 -18.22 -27.02 -2.23
N LEU A 128 -18.00 -26.04 -1.35
CA LEU A 128 -16.95 -26.14 -0.31
C LEU A 128 -17.26 -27.26 0.69
N VAL A 129 -18.51 -27.34 1.16
CA VAL A 129 -18.95 -28.36 2.13
C VAL A 129 -18.78 -29.76 1.52
N GLU A 130 -19.23 -29.96 0.29
CA GLU A 130 -19.13 -31.24 -0.40
C GLU A 130 -17.67 -31.62 -0.67
N TRP A 131 -16.83 -30.67 -1.09
CA TRP A 131 -15.41 -30.90 -1.27
C TRP A 131 -14.71 -31.29 0.05
N CYS A 132 -15.02 -30.60 1.16
CA CYS A 132 -14.48 -30.96 2.48
C CYS A 132 -14.96 -32.33 2.94
N LYS A 133 -16.21 -32.69 2.68
CA LYS A 133 -16.79 -34.01 2.99
C LYS A 133 -16.09 -35.11 2.20
N SER A 134 -15.98 -34.95 0.88
CA SER A 134 -15.32 -35.91 -0.02
C SER A 134 -13.84 -36.13 0.31
N ASN A 135 -13.14 -35.10 0.83
CA ASN A 135 -11.73 -35.18 1.19
C ASN A 135 -11.48 -35.47 2.67
N ASN A 136 -12.52 -35.70 3.46
CA ASN A 136 -12.43 -35.93 4.90
C ASN A 136 -11.62 -34.82 5.59
N LEU A 137 -11.99 -33.55 5.36
CA LEU A 137 -11.32 -32.38 5.93
C LEU A 137 -12.17 -31.72 7.03
N PRO A 138 -11.60 -31.41 8.22
CA PRO A 138 -12.29 -30.64 9.25
C PRO A 138 -12.64 -29.25 8.74
N LEU A 139 -13.92 -28.88 8.79
CA LEU A 139 -14.44 -27.61 8.27
C LEU A 139 -15.10 -26.80 9.38
N ILE A 140 -14.70 -25.55 9.55
CA ILE A 140 -15.37 -24.56 10.40
C ILE A 140 -15.72 -23.34 9.57
N VAL A 141 -16.99 -22.97 9.57
CA VAL A 141 -17.52 -21.81 8.86
C VAL A 141 -18.09 -20.83 9.87
N GLY A 142 -17.59 -19.61 9.87
CA GLY A 142 -18.24 -18.48 10.53
C GLY A 142 -18.97 -17.66 9.49
N CYS A 143 -20.28 -17.50 9.63
CA CYS A 143 -21.05 -16.72 8.68
C CYS A 143 -22.06 -15.77 9.31
N ASP A 144 -22.27 -14.67 8.62
CA ASP A 144 -23.46 -13.84 8.78
C ASP A 144 -24.53 -14.41 7.84
N ALA A 145 -25.50 -15.11 8.41
CA ALA A 145 -26.49 -15.89 7.66
C ALA A 145 -27.66 -15.02 7.15
N ASN A 146 -27.90 -13.86 7.78
CA ASN A 146 -29.14 -13.09 7.59
C ASN A 146 -30.39 -13.99 7.64
N ALA A 147 -30.41 -14.95 8.57
CA ALA A 147 -31.43 -15.99 8.71
C ALA A 147 -31.79 -16.19 10.18
N HIS A 148 -33.07 -16.46 10.44
CA HIS A 148 -33.63 -16.58 11.80
C HIS A 148 -34.08 -18.01 12.03
N HIS A 149 -33.56 -18.64 13.08
CA HIS A 149 -34.04 -19.94 13.53
C HIS A 149 -33.75 -20.14 15.02
N THR A 150 -34.64 -20.87 15.69
CA THR A 150 -34.52 -21.21 17.13
C THR A 150 -33.31 -22.12 17.42
N CYS A 151 -32.95 -23.00 16.48
CA CYS A 151 -31.80 -23.92 16.58
C CYS A 151 -30.44 -23.25 16.83
N TRP A 152 -30.24 -22.00 16.40
CA TRP A 152 -29.02 -21.24 16.70
C TRP A 152 -29.24 -20.10 17.71
N GLY A 153 -30.37 -20.10 18.41
CA GLY A 153 -30.68 -19.17 19.49
C GLY A 153 -31.53 -17.96 19.09
N GLY A 154 -32.12 -17.97 17.88
CA GLY A 154 -33.11 -16.99 17.45
C GLY A 154 -34.43 -17.08 18.25
N LYS A 155 -35.23 -16.01 18.20
CA LYS A 155 -36.55 -15.97 18.86
C LYS A 155 -37.69 -16.39 17.93
N ASP A 156 -37.44 -16.27 16.64
CA ASP A 156 -38.36 -16.51 15.54
C ASP A 156 -37.67 -17.37 14.48
N VAL A 157 -38.48 -17.83 13.54
CA VAL A 157 -38.04 -18.62 12.39
C VAL A 157 -38.54 -17.93 11.13
N ASN A 158 -37.66 -17.72 10.16
CA ASN A 158 -38.03 -17.25 8.83
C ASN A 158 -37.74 -18.31 7.76
N GLN A 159 -38.29 -18.15 6.55
CA GLN A 159 -38.12 -19.13 5.47
C GLN A 159 -36.64 -19.40 5.18
N ARG A 160 -35.82 -18.35 5.11
CA ARG A 160 -34.36 -18.46 4.96
C ARG A 160 -33.70 -19.34 6.03
N GLY A 161 -34.19 -19.25 7.26
CA GLY A 161 -33.71 -20.06 8.38
C GLY A 161 -34.13 -21.51 8.25
N GLN A 162 -35.33 -21.79 7.75
CA GLN A 162 -35.78 -23.15 7.43
C GLN A 162 -34.94 -23.77 6.32
N ASP A 163 -34.79 -23.07 5.19
CA ASP A 163 -34.01 -23.54 4.04
C ASP A 163 -32.55 -23.83 4.44
N LEU A 164 -31.96 -22.92 5.23
CA LEU A 164 -30.61 -23.10 5.73
C LEU A 164 -30.51 -24.29 6.70
N LEU A 165 -31.47 -24.47 7.61
CA LEU A 165 -31.46 -25.60 8.53
C LEU A 165 -31.59 -26.93 7.80
N GLU A 166 -32.48 -27.02 6.80
CA GLU A 166 -32.64 -28.22 5.96
C GLU A 166 -31.32 -28.59 5.25
N PHE A 167 -30.61 -27.59 4.72
CA PHE A 167 -29.27 -27.79 4.17
C PHE A 167 -28.27 -28.29 5.23
N LEU A 168 -28.24 -27.70 6.43
CA LEU A 168 -27.29 -28.09 7.47
C LEU A 168 -27.51 -29.55 7.89
N ILE A 169 -28.76 -29.96 8.06
CA ILE A 169 -29.13 -31.33 8.43
C ILE A 169 -28.76 -32.30 7.30
N SER A 170 -29.19 -32.02 6.07
CA SER A 170 -28.92 -32.91 4.90
C SER A 170 -27.42 -33.04 4.60
N SER A 171 -26.62 -32.02 4.90
CA SER A 171 -25.17 -32.02 4.67
C SER A 171 -24.34 -32.59 5.81
N GLY A 172 -24.93 -32.91 6.97
CA GLY A 172 -24.21 -33.37 8.17
C GLY A 172 -23.36 -32.28 8.81
N LEU A 173 -23.91 -31.07 8.93
CA LEU A 173 -23.27 -29.92 9.56
C LEU A 173 -23.89 -29.63 10.93
N ASP A 174 -23.03 -29.49 11.93
CA ASP A 174 -23.40 -29.15 13.31
C ASP A 174 -23.43 -27.63 13.51
N ILE A 175 -24.43 -27.16 14.24
CA ILE A 175 -24.52 -25.77 14.71
C ILE A 175 -23.75 -25.63 16.03
N LEU A 176 -22.78 -24.72 16.05
CA LEU A 176 -21.89 -24.51 17.19
C LEU A 176 -22.32 -23.37 18.11
N ASN A 177 -23.34 -22.61 17.71
CA ASN A 177 -23.92 -21.55 18.54
C ASN A 177 -24.39 -22.12 19.90
N ARG A 178 -24.14 -21.36 20.98
CA ARG A 178 -24.54 -21.71 22.35
C ARG A 178 -25.29 -20.56 23.03
N GLY A 179 -26.49 -20.86 23.51
CA GLY A 179 -27.35 -19.89 24.19
C GLY A 179 -28.06 -18.91 23.24
N THR A 180 -28.67 -17.88 23.80
CA THR A 180 -29.60 -16.97 23.11
C THR A 180 -29.13 -15.51 23.12
N LYS A 181 -27.84 -15.27 23.42
CA LYS A 181 -27.30 -13.91 23.42
C LYS A 181 -27.32 -13.36 21.98
N PRO A 182 -27.92 -12.19 21.73
CA PRO A 182 -28.03 -11.63 20.38
C PRO A 182 -26.64 -11.32 19.83
N THR A 183 -26.42 -11.66 18.57
CA THR A 183 -25.18 -11.36 17.82
C THR A 183 -25.31 -10.03 17.07
N PHE A 184 -26.52 -9.64 16.68
CA PHE A 184 -26.87 -8.35 16.09
C PHE A 184 -27.73 -7.53 17.06
N VAL A 185 -27.32 -6.29 17.32
CA VAL A 185 -28.00 -5.40 18.26
C VAL A 185 -28.05 -3.98 17.72
N THR A 186 -29.27 -3.50 17.53
CA THR A 186 -29.58 -2.09 17.26
C THR A 186 -30.54 -1.55 18.33
N ARG A 187 -30.96 -0.28 18.19
CA ARG A 187 -32.00 0.30 19.05
C ARG A 187 -33.27 -0.54 19.06
N ASN A 188 -33.66 -1.06 17.90
CA ASN A 188 -34.97 -1.68 17.68
C ASN A 188 -34.90 -3.21 17.58
N ARG A 189 -33.74 -3.78 17.21
CA ARG A 189 -33.58 -5.21 16.90
C ARG A 189 -32.51 -5.85 17.77
N GLN A 190 -32.78 -7.07 18.23
CA GLN A 190 -31.83 -7.94 18.94
C GLN A 190 -32.00 -9.37 18.44
N GLU A 191 -31.10 -9.79 17.56
CA GLU A 191 -31.26 -10.99 16.74
C GLU A 191 -30.00 -11.86 16.80
N VAL A 192 -30.16 -13.15 16.50
CA VAL A 192 -29.06 -14.11 16.35
C VAL A 192 -29.01 -14.54 14.88
N ILE A 193 -28.26 -13.79 14.10
CA ILE A 193 -28.12 -13.96 12.64
C ILE A 193 -26.70 -14.37 12.23
N ASP A 194 -25.74 -14.27 13.16
CA ASP A 194 -24.39 -14.77 12.96
C ASP A 194 -24.29 -16.20 13.51
N ILE A 195 -23.95 -17.16 12.65
CA ILE A 195 -23.83 -18.57 13.01
C ILE A 195 -22.40 -19.06 12.81
N THR A 196 -22.01 -20.02 13.64
CA THR A 196 -20.78 -20.80 13.45
C THR A 196 -21.20 -22.26 13.27
N ILE A 197 -20.78 -22.87 12.16
CA ILE A 197 -21.12 -24.24 11.79
C ILE A 197 -19.86 -25.05 11.51
N SER A 198 -19.93 -26.37 11.68
CA SER A 198 -18.83 -27.28 11.32
C SER A 198 -19.37 -28.60 10.79
N ASN A 199 -18.54 -29.41 10.14
CA ASN A 199 -18.94 -30.81 9.92
C ASN A 199 -18.88 -31.62 11.23
N SER A 200 -19.72 -32.66 11.35
CA SER A 200 -20.03 -33.26 12.66
C SER A 200 -18.82 -33.79 13.43
N TRP A 201 -17.89 -34.42 12.73
CA TRP A 201 -16.65 -34.91 13.34
C TRP A 201 -15.60 -33.82 13.67
N SER A 202 -15.78 -32.54 13.29
CA SER A 202 -14.90 -31.44 13.70
C SER A 202 -15.50 -30.53 14.77
N SER A 203 -16.76 -30.73 15.14
CA SER A 203 -17.46 -29.90 16.13
C SER A 203 -16.80 -29.94 17.50
N HIS A 204 -16.27 -31.10 17.89
CA HIS A 204 -15.54 -31.29 19.16
C HIS A 204 -14.25 -30.46 19.26
N LEU A 205 -13.69 -30.01 18.13
CA LEU A 205 -12.49 -29.17 18.13
C LEU A 205 -12.79 -27.73 18.56
N VAL A 206 -14.06 -27.30 18.49
CA VAL A 206 -14.46 -25.95 18.81
C VAL A 206 -14.85 -25.85 20.28
N THR A 207 -14.04 -25.13 21.06
CA THR A 207 -14.29 -24.93 22.49
C THR A 207 -14.43 -23.46 22.86
N ASN A 208 -15.00 -23.19 24.03
CA ASN A 208 -15.20 -21.83 24.56
C ASN A 208 -15.97 -20.87 23.63
N TRP A 209 -16.89 -21.39 22.81
CA TRP A 209 -17.76 -20.57 21.97
C TRP A 209 -18.63 -19.64 22.81
N ARG A 210 -18.61 -18.34 22.54
CA ARG A 210 -19.43 -17.33 23.23
C ARG A 210 -19.53 -16.01 22.48
N VAL A 211 -20.64 -15.29 22.69
CA VAL A 211 -20.80 -13.89 22.27
C VAL A 211 -20.18 -12.95 23.30
N SER A 212 -19.28 -12.08 22.87
CA SER A 212 -18.56 -11.12 23.71
C SER A 212 -19.45 -9.98 24.23
N SER A 213 -19.19 -9.52 25.46
CA SER A 213 -19.79 -8.31 26.06
C SER A 213 -18.97 -7.04 25.81
N GLU A 214 -17.89 -7.15 25.04
CA GLU A 214 -17.11 -6.01 24.57
C GLU A 214 -17.84 -5.30 23.42
N VAL A 215 -17.69 -3.98 23.35
CA VAL A 215 -18.24 -3.18 22.25
C VAL A 215 -17.36 -3.38 21.01
N SER A 216 -17.99 -3.82 19.92
CA SER A 216 -17.36 -4.04 18.62
C SER A 216 -17.28 -2.77 17.76
N MET A 217 -18.07 -1.75 18.08
CA MET A 217 -18.33 -0.53 17.27
C MET A 217 -19.04 -0.79 15.94
N SER A 218 -19.47 -2.04 15.70
CA SER A 218 -20.45 -2.49 14.72
C SER A 218 -21.79 -2.70 15.43
N ASP A 219 -22.88 -2.78 14.68
CA ASP A 219 -24.15 -3.28 15.23
C ASP A 219 -24.08 -4.81 15.51
N HIS A 220 -23.09 -5.52 14.94
CA HIS A 220 -22.79 -6.93 15.26
C HIS A 220 -21.78 -7.06 16.40
N ARG A 221 -21.82 -8.19 17.12
CA ARG A 221 -20.98 -8.48 18.29
C ARG A 221 -19.94 -9.55 17.97
N HIS A 222 -18.82 -9.50 18.69
CA HIS A 222 -17.76 -10.49 18.50
C HIS A 222 -18.21 -11.86 19.00
N ILE A 223 -18.11 -12.87 18.15
CA ILE A 223 -18.19 -14.28 18.54
C ILE A 223 -16.75 -14.78 18.76
N LEU A 224 -16.49 -15.35 19.92
CA LEU A 224 -15.17 -15.84 20.31
C LEU A 224 -15.24 -17.35 20.50
N PHE A 225 -14.28 -18.07 19.93
CA PHE A 225 -14.11 -19.51 20.14
C PHE A 225 -12.64 -19.89 20.01
N ASN A 226 -12.29 -21.05 20.53
CA ASN A 226 -10.97 -21.64 20.40
C ASN A 226 -11.06 -22.87 19.51
N LEU A 227 -10.03 -23.11 18.70
CA LEU A 227 -9.83 -24.41 18.08
C LEU A 227 -8.78 -25.17 18.88
N GLU A 228 -9.20 -26.32 19.40
CA GLU A 228 -8.29 -27.28 20.01
C GLU A 228 -7.43 -27.88 18.91
N THR A 229 -6.22 -27.34 18.82
CA THR A 229 -5.18 -27.84 17.93
C THR A 229 -4.15 -28.58 18.76
N GLY A 230 -3.54 -29.62 18.19
CA GLY A 230 -2.26 -30.12 18.69
C GLY A 230 -1.26 -28.97 18.87
N THR A 231 -0.23 -29.16 19.69
CA THR A 231 0.72 -28.10 20.09
C THR A 231 1.14 -27.22 18.92
N VAL A 232 0.71 -25.94 18.92
CA VAL A 232 1.27 -24.94 18.00
C VAL A 232 2.72 -24.71 18.44
N PRO A 233 3.74 -24.99 17.60
CA PRO A 233 5.09 -24.53 17.88
C PRO A 233 5.08 -23.01 17.69
N VAL A 234 4.70 -22.27 18.74
CA VAL A 234 4.96 -20.85 18.78
C VAL A 234 6.46 -20.72 18.81
N LYS A 235 7.07 -20.31 17.69
CA LYS A 235 8.47 -19.86 17.69
C LYS A 235 8.53 -18.60 18.57
N ARG A 236 8.67 -18.83 19.88
CA ARG A 236 8.91 -17.77 20.89
C ARG A 236 10.30 -17.18 20.72
N GLU A 237 11.14 -17.86 19.95
CA GLU A 237 12.53 -17.56 19.74
C GLU A 237 12.86 -17.62 18.25
N TYR A 238 13.68 -16.68 17.80
CA TYR A 238 14.20 -16.65 16.44
C TYR A 238 15.67 -16.21 16.47
N ARG A 239 16.40 -16.56 15.41
CA ARG A 239 17.77 -16.12 15.17
C ARG A 239 17.77 -15.12 14.01
N ASN A 240 18.52 -14.03 14.12
CA ASN A 240 18.66 -13.03 13.05
C ASN A 240 20.02 -13.25 12.35
N PRO A 241 20.04 -13.74 11.09
CA PRO A 241 21.29 -14.02 10.39
C PRO A 241 22.27 -12.84 10.32
N LYS A 242 21.79 -11.60 10.37
CA LYS A 242 22.65 -10.40 10.36
C LYS A 242 23.49 -10.21 11.62
N LEU A 243 23.12 -10.86 12.72
CA LEU A 243 23.83 -10.76 14.01
C LEU A 243 24.73 -11.96 14.27
N THR A 244 24.95 -12.81 13.26
CA THR A 244 25.85 -13.95 13.35
C THR A 244 27.28 -13.46 13.60
N VAL A 245 27.93 -13.97 14.64
CA VAL A 245 29.34 -13.70 14.90
C VAL A 245 30.17 -14.55 13.94
N TRP A 246 30.56 -13.96 12.79
CA TRP A 246 31.18 -14.70 11.68
C TRP A 246 32.53 -15.33 12.02
N SER A 247 33.31 -14.75 12.93
CA SER A 247 34.56 -15.35 13.42
C SER A 247 34.29 -16.68 14.12
N THR A 248 33.36 -16.68 15.08
CA THR A 248 32.89 -17.87 15.79
C THR A 248 32.23 -18.88 14.86
N TYR A 249 31.39 -18.43 13.91
CA TYR A 249 30.79 -19.31 12.91
C TYR A 249 31.84 -20.05 12.09
N LYS A 250 32.85 -19.34 11.59
CA LYS A 250 33.92 -19.92 10.76
C LYS A 250 34.76 -20.92 11.56
N ASP A 251 35.10 -20.61 12.81
CA ASP A 251 35.87 -21.49 13.69
C ASP A 251 35.09 -22.76 14.08
N ILE A 252 33.80 -22.64 14.40
CA ILE A 252 32.96 -23.80 14.70
C ILE A 252 32.74 -24.65 13.45
N LEU A 253 32.51 -24.02 12.28
CA LEU A 253 32.31 -24.73 11.03
C LEU A 253 33.56 -25.51 10.60
N SER A 254 34.75 -24.90 10.68
CA SER A 254 36.01 -25.55 10.30
C SER A 254 36.31 -26.77 11.16
N ARG A 255 35.99 -26.71 12.47
CA ARG A 255 36.14 -27.86 13.38
C ARG A 255 35.16 -29.00 13.09
N ASN A 256 33.94 -28.69 12.64
CA ASN A 256 32.86 -29.68 12.49
C ASN A 256 32.72 -30.28 11.08
N VAL A 257 33.25 -29.63 10.04
CA VAL A 257 33.19 -30.15 8.66
C VAL A 257 34.26 -31.22 8.42
N GLY A 258 35.37 -31.19 9.18
CA GLY A 258 36.48 -32.13 9.03
C GLY A 258 37.20 -32.01 7.67
N PRO A 259 38.20 -32.85 7.39
CA PRO A 259 38.87 -32.87 6.11
C PRO A 259 37.92 -33.34 4.99
N PRO A 260 38.06 -32.82 3.76
CA PRO A 260 37.22 -33.20 2.65
C PRO A 260 37.42 -34.68 2.29
N VAL A 261 36.41 -35.51 2.53
CA VAL A 261 36.36 -36.90 2.06
C VAL A 261 35.73 -36.90 0.67
N ARG A 262 36.33 -37.58 -0.31
CA ARG A 262 35.73 -37.78 -1.64
C ARG A 262 34.77 -38.97 -1.57
N PRO A 263 33.45 -38.77 -1.70
CA PRO A 263 32.50 -39.88 -1.71
C PRO A 263 32.54 -40.59 -3.07
N HIS A 264 32.48 -41.92 -3.06
CA HIS A 264 32.52 -42.77 -4.26
C HIS A 264 31.19 -43.49 -4.53
N THR A 265 30.23 -43.41 -3.61
CA THR A 265 28.91 -44.06 -3.73
C THR A 265 27.77 -43.10 -3.33
N ILE A 266 26.56 -43.33 -3.85
CA ILE A 266 25.37 -42.53 -3.52
C ILE A 266 25.11 -42.46 -2.00
N PRO A 267 25.18 -43.57 -1.22
CA PRO A 267 25.01 -43.50 0.24
C PRO A 267 26.08 -42.65 0.94
N GLN A 268 27.31 -42.64 0.42
CA GLN A 268 28.37 -41.78 0.95
C GLN A 268 28.10 -40.30 0.66
N ILE A 269 27.59 -39.97 -0.54
CA ILE A 269 27.18 -38.60 -0.88
C ILE A 269 26.09 -38.11 0.07
N GLU A 270 25.03 -38.89 0.27
CA GLU A 270 23.93 -38.55 1.19
C GLU A 270 24.42 -38.35 2.63
N SER A 271 25.31 -39.22 3.10
CA SER A 271 25.94 -39.10 4.41
C SER A 271 26.78 -37.82 4.54
N SER A 272 27.60 -37.51 3.52
CA SER A 272 28.41 -36.29 3.47
C SER A 272 27.56 -35.01 3.45
N VAL A 273 26.48 -34.98 2.66
CA VAL A 273 25.54 -33.84 2.61
C VAL A 273 24.84 -33.67 3.96
N LYS A 274 24.43 -34.76 4.60
CA LYS A 274 23.81 -34.75 5.93
C LYS A 274 24.77 -34.21 6.99
N ASN A 275 26.03 -34.64 6.96
CA ASN A 275 27.06 -34.18 7.90
C ASN A 275 27.40 -32.71 7.69
N LEU A 276 27.60 -32.27 6.44
CA LEU A 276 27.84 -30.87 6.11
C LEU A 276 26.66 -29.99 6.55
N THR A 277 25.43 -30.41 6.26
CA THR A 277 24.22 -29.68 6.65
C THR A 277 24.11 -29.56 8.16
N LYS A 278 24.38 -30.64 8.91
CA LYS A 278 24.46 -30.62 10.38
C LYS A 278 25.53 -29.66 10.88
N ALA A 279 26.72 -29.68 10.29
CA ALA A 279 27.82 -28.79 10.68
C ALA A 279 27.48 -27.31 10.44
N VAL A 280 26.88 -26.99 9.28
CA VAL A 280 26.41 -25.64 8.93
C VAL A 280 25.33 -25.15 9.89
N VAL A 281 24.31 -25.97 10.13
CA VAL A 281 23.22 -25.62 11.05
C VAL A 281 23.78 -25.45 12.47
N HIS A 282 24.60 -26.38 12.95
CA HIS A 282 25.19 -26.30 14.28
C HIS A 282 26.07 -25.06 14.46
N ALA A 283 26.95 -24.77 13.50
CA ALA A 283 27.76 -23.56 13.52
C ALA A 283 26.90 -22.29 13.57
N TYR A 284 25.81 -22.25 12.81
CA TYR A 284 24.85 -21.16 12.84
C TYR A 284 24.15 -21.02 14.21
N GLU A 285 23.73 -22.14 14.80
CA GLU A 285 23.00 -22.14 16.06
C GLU A 285 23.83 -21.69 17.26
N GLN A 286 25.13 -21.98 17.24
CA GLN A 286 26.09 -21.56 18.27
C GLN A 286 26.58 -20.13 18.09
N SER A 287 26.77 -19.68 16.85
CA SER A 287 27.31 -18.35 16.54
C SER A 287 26.26 -17.26 16.38
N CYS A 288 24.98 -17.62 16.25
CA CYS A 288 23.88 -16.67 16.15
C CYS A 288 23.01 -16.72 17.42
N PRO A 289 23.01 -15.65 18.24
CA PRO A 289 22.29 -15.64 19.51
C PRO A 289 20.78 -15.78 19.29
N VAL A 290 20.15 -16.56 20.16
CA VAL A 290 18.70 -16.75 20.19
C VAL A 290 18.04 -15.51 20.77
N ARG A 291 17.04 -14.96 20.07
CA ARG A 291 16.27 -13.81 20.54
C ARG A 291 14.82 -14.17 20.77
N LYS A 292 14.25 -13.67 21.87
CA LYS A 292 12.82 -13.79 22.15
C LYS A 292 12.02 -12.88 21.22
N VAL A 293 10.92 -13.41 20.69
CA VAL A 293 9.90 -12.63 19.98
C VAL A 293 9.25 -11.69 21.00
N ARG A 294 9.50 -10.39 20.89
CA ARG A 294 8.79 -9.38 21.69
C ARG A 294 7.32 -9.36 21.23
N SER A 295 6.40 -9.78 22.09
CA SER A 295 4.98 -9.95 21.74
C SER A 295 4.14 -8.67 21.79
N ARG A 296 4.73 -7.51 22.06
CA ARG A 296 3.99 -6.24 22.12
C ARG A 296 4.26 -5.40 20.89
N HIS A 297 3.44 -5.60 19.87
CA HIS A 297 3.31 -4.63 18.81
C HIS A 297 2.35 -3.54 19.28
N SER A 298 2.89 -2.37 19.64
CA SER A 298 2.04 -1.21 19.87
C SER A 298 1.57 -0.67 18.52
N VAL A 299 0.33 -0.23 18.51
CA VAL A 299 -0.25 0.48 17.38
C VAL A 299 -0.04 1.96 17.68
N PRO A 300 0.78 2.71 16.92
CA PRO A 300 1.22 4.06 17.31
C PRO A 300 0.07 5.04 17.60
N TRP A 301 -1.01 4.95 16.83
CA TRP A 301 -2.20 5.80 16.98
C TRP A 301 -3.13 5.41 18.15
N TRP A 302 -2.79 4.37 18.93
CA TRP A 302 -3.60 3.91 20.05
C TRP A 302 -3.24 4.64 21.35
N ILE A 303 -3.97 5.72 21.63
CA ILE A 303 -3.73 6.59 22.79
C ILE A 303 -4.59 6.19 24.02
N PRO A 304 -4.20 6.55 25.25
CA PRO A 304 -4.95 6.25 26.47
C PRO A 304 -6.41 6.73 26.47
N GLU A 305 -6.69 7.88 25.86
CA GLU A 305 -8.05 8.44 25.71
C GLU A 305 -9.02 7.44 25.04
N LEU A 306 -8.55 6.66 24.07
CA LEU A 306 -9.36 5.63 23.41
C LEU A 306 -9.80 4.53 24.38
N LEU A 307 -8.97 4.18 25.37
CA LEU A 307 -9.36 3.20 26.39
C LEU A 307 -10.49 3.74 27.26
N THR A 308 -10.41 5.02 27.66
CA THR A 308 -11.46 5.70 28.44
C THR A 308 -12.76 5.79 27.67
N LEU A 309 -12.71 6.25 26.42
CA LEU A 309 -13.88 6.34 25.55
C LEU A 309 -14.49 4.96 25.26
N ARG A 310 -13.67 3.92 25.08
CA ARG A 310 -14.14 2.54 24.92
C ARG A 310 -14.86 2.03 26.17
N LYS A 311 -14.31 2.27 27.37
CA LYS A 311 -14.97 1.91 28.63
C LYS A 311 -16.30 2.63 28.80
N LYS A 312 -16.34 3.94 28.50
CA LYS A 312 -17.57 4.75 28.52
C LYS A 312 -18.63 4.19 27.56
N ALA A 313 -18.26 3.91 26.32
CA ALA A 313 -19.16 3.33 25.33
C ALA A 313 -19.71 1.96 25.78
N ARG A 314 -18.88 1.12 26.40
CA ARG A 314 -19.30 -0.18 26.97
C ARG A 314 -20.30 -0.03 28.11
N ALA A 315 -20.04 0.90 29.04
CA ALA A 315 -20.94 1.16 30.15
C ALA A 315 -22.32 1.66 29.66
N LEU A 316 -22.32 2.59 28.70
CA LEU A 316 -23.56 3.14 28.11
C LEU A 316 -24.30 2.10 27.26
N PHE A 317 -23.59 1.25 26.50
CA PHE A 317 -24.20 0.14 25.78
C PHE A 317 -24.90 -0.83 26.73
N ASN A 318 -24.23 -1.24 27.81
CA ASN A 318 -24.81 -2.14 28.81
C ASN A 318 -25.98 -1.49 29.58
N ARG A 319 -25.98 -0.16 29.73
CA ARG A 319 -27.12 0.59 30.29
C ARG A 319 -28.30 0.59 29.31
N ALA A 320 -28.08 0.97 28.06
CA ALA A 320 -29.11 0.98 27.01
C ALA A 320 -29.73 -0.41 26.78
N MET A 321 -28.92 -1.48 26.85
CA MET A 321 -29.40 -2.87 26.77
C MET A 321 -30.34 -3.26 27.91
N ARG A 322 -30.14 -2.69 29.11
CA ARG A 322 -30.95 -2.97 30.31
C ARG A 322 -32.23 -2.15 30.34
N THR A 323 -32.11 -0.83 30.10
CA THR A 323 -33.24 0.11 30.22
C THR A 323 -34.11 0.16 28.98
N ARG A 324 -33.53 -0.11 27.79
CA ARG A 324 -34.19 -0.05 26.48
C ARG A 324 -34.86 1.30 26.18
N THR A 325 -34.41 2.39 26.81
CA THR A 325 -34.94 3.73 26.58
C THR A 325 -34.22 4.42 25.42
N ASN A 326 -34.93 5.26 24.66
CA ASN A 326 -34.35 6.01 23.56
C ASN A 326 -33.21 6.93 24.04
N ALA A 327 -33.39 7.58 25.19
CA ALA A 327 -32.38 8.46 25.79
C ALA A 327 -31.04 7.75 26.05
N ASP A 328 -31.06 6.52 26.59
CA ASP A 328 -29.82 5.78 26.84
C ASP A 328 -29.17 5.28 25.54
N TRP A 329 -29.97 4.96 24.52
CA TRP A 329 -29.47 4.65 23.18
C TRP A 329 -28.82 5.86 22.51
N ASP A 330 -29.37 7.07 22.68
CA ASP A 330 -28.78 8.31 22.18
C ASP A 330 -27.44 8.60 22.84
N LEU A 331 -27.35 8.44 24.17
CA LEU A 331 -26.09 8.54 24.91
C LEU A 331 -25.04 7.54 24.40
N TYR A 332 -25.44 6.28 24.15
CA TYR A 332 -24.54 5.29 23.56
C TYR A 332 -24.07 5.68 22.15
N LYS A 333 -24.98 6.11 21.27
CA LYS A 333 -24.63 6.53 19.90
C LYS A 333 -23.73 7.76 19.89
N GLU A 334 -23.90 8.70 20.82
CA GLU A 334 -22.98 9.82 21.02
C GLU A 334 -21.59 9.36 21.50
N ALA A 335 -21.51 8.48 22.49
CA ALA A 335 -20.23 7.89 22.91
C ALA A 335 -19.53 7.12 21.77
N GLN A 336 -20.29 6.42 20.93
CA GLN A 336 -19.78 5.74 19.74
C GLN A 336 -19.23 6.75 18.70
N ARG A 337 -19.91 7.90 18.49
CA ARG A 337 -19.43 9.00 17.64
C ARG A 337 -18.14 9.61 18.16
N GLN A 338 -18.08 9.91 19.46
CA GLN A 338 -16.86 10.42 20.12
C GLN A 338 -15.69 9.47 19.95
N PHE A 339 -15.90 8.16 20.17
CA PHE A 339 -14.88 7.14 19.98
C PHE A 339 -14.42 7.05 18.51
N LYS A 340 -15.36 7.03 17.55
CA LYS A 340 -15.06 7.02 16.11
C LYS A 340 -14.27 8.25 15.68
N SER A 341 -14.64 9.43 16.16
CA SER A 341 -13.94 10.69 15.89
C SER A 341 -12.53 10.68 16.45
N CYS A 342 -12.37 10.24 17.70
CA CYS A 342 -11.06 10.12 18.35
C CYS A 342 -10.14 9.14 17.60
N ILE A 343 -10.64 7.99 17.11
CA ILE A 343 -9.84 7.07 16.26
C ILE A 343 -9.37 7.76 14.98
N LYS A 344 -10.27 8.49 14.30
CA LYS A 344 -9.92 9.20 13.05
C LYS A 344 -8.87 10.27 13.30
N ARG A 345 -9.03 11.05 14.37
CA ARG A 345 -8.09 12.08 14.83
C ARG A 345 -6.74 11.45 15.19
N SER A 346 -6.70 10.47 16.09
CA SER A 346 -5.44 9.88 16.56
C SER A 346 -4.66 9.18 15.44
N LYS A 347 -5.34 8.58 14.46
CA LYS A 347 -4.69 8.03 13.25
C LYS A 347 -4.06 9.11 12.38
N ARG A 348 -4.75 10.25 12.21
CA ARG A 348 -4.24 11.40 11.45
C ARG A 348 -3.05 12.03 12.15
N ASP A 349 -3.15 12.23 13.46
CA ASP A 349 -2.12 12.85 14.27
C ASP A 349 -0.86 11.97 14.30
N ALA A 350 -1.01 10.65 14.50
CA ALA A 350 0.14 9.73 14.44
C ALA A 350 0.77 9.65 13.04
N TRP A 351 -0.02 9.83 11.97
CA TRP A 351 0.52 9.93 10.62
C TRP A 351 1.28 11.23 10.41
N LYS A 352 0.74 12.35 10.91
CA LYS A 352 1.40 13.65 10.88
C LYS A 352 2.72 13.63 11.64
N GLU A 353 2.72 13.12 12.88
CA GLU A 353 3.91 12.96 13.71
C GLU A 353 4.96 12.05 13.02
N PHE A 354 4.52 10.95 12.40
CA PHE A 354 5.42 10.09 11.61
C PHE A 354 6.04 10.81 10.40
N CYS A 355 5.28 11.67 9.71
CA CYS A 355 5.80 12.47 8.60
C CYS A 355 6.77 13.55 9.10
N GLU A 356 6.47 14.19 10.23
CA GLU A 356 7.33 15.21 10.86
C GLU A 356 8.63 14.61 11.41
N SER A 357 8.62 13.35 11.86
CA SER A 357 9.80 12.67 12.39
C SER A 357 10.77 12.14 11.33
N ILE A 358 10.59 12.48 10.05
CA ILE A 358 11.47 11.96 8.98
C ILE A 358 12.74 12.77 8.91
N GLU A 359 13.85 12.12 9.25
CA GLU A 359 15.19 12.68 9.11
C GLU A 359 16.06 11.88 8.12
N ASP A 360 15.65 10.65 7.78
CA ASP A 360 16.45 9.71 6.99
C ASP A 360 15.83 9.33 5.63
N LEU A 361 16.71 9.06 4.66
CA LEU A 361 16.34 8.66 3.29
C LEU A 361 15.51 7.36 3.24
N PRO A 362 15.79 6.31 4.03
CA PRO A 362 14.94 5.12 4.08
C PRO A 362 13.49 5.39 4.46
N ALA A 363 13.22 6.31 5.39
CA ALA A 363 11.89 6.69 5.82
C ALA A 363 11.14 7.45 4.72
N ALA A 364 11.79 8.43 4.09
CA ALA A 364 11.24 9.14 2.92
C ALA A 364 10.86 8.17 1.79
N SER A 365 11.74 7.20 1.48
CA SER A 365 11.46 6.17 0.48
C SER A 365 10.23 5.31 0.81
N ARG A 366 9.98 5.02 2.10
CA ARG A 366 8.77 4.31 2.52
C ARG A 366 7.51 5.11 2.24
N ILE A 367 7.50 6.42 2.52
CA ILE A 367 6.35 7.29 2.21
C ILE A 367 6.11 7.34 0.71
N HIS A 368 7.16 7.59 -0.06
CA HIS A 368 7.07 7.63 -1.52
C HIS A 368 6.46 6.33 -2.09
N LYS A 369 6.82 5.15 -1.56
CA LYS A 369 6.20 3.87 -1.94
C LYS A 369 4.75 3.72 -1.51
N VAL A 370 4.35 4.30 -0.36
CA VAL A 370 2.95 4.29 0.10
C VAL A 370 2.10 5.15 -0.82
N LEU A 371 2.55 6.38 -1.11
CA LEU A 371 1.82 7.33 -1.96
C LEU A 371 1.69 6.84 -3.41
N LYS A 372 2.68 6.11 -3.94
CA LYS A 372 2.59 5.53 -5.30
C LYS A 372 1.61 4.35 -5.43
N LYS A 373 1.18 3.73 -4.34
CA LYS A 373 0.31 2.52 -4.38
C LYS A 373 -1.18 2.80 -4.48
N ASP A 374 -1.63 4.02 -4.24
CA ASP A 374 -3.06 4.36 -4.05
C ASP A 374 -3.71 4.94 -5.32
N GLN A 375 -3.21 4.58 -6.52
CA GLN A 375 -3.56 5.24 -7.79
C GLN A 375 -4.85 4.73 -8.49
N ASP A 376 -5.51 3.68 -8.00
CA ASP A 376 -6.69 3.12 -8.67
C ASP A 376 -7.99 3.71 -8.09
N CYS A 377 -8.43 4.82 -8.66
CA CYS A 377 -9.82 5.27 -8.57
C CYS A 377 -10.49 5.02 -9.93
N ARG A 378 -11.35 4.00 -10.03
CA ARG A 378 -12.32 3.89 -11.13
C ARG A 378 -13.60 4.60 -10.71
N ILE A 379 -14.08 5.50 -11.55
CA ILE A 379 -15.40 6.11 -11.42
C ILE A 379 -16.14 5.87 -12.74
N ASN A 380 -17.42 5.54 -12.60
CA ASN A 380 -18.31 4.97 -13.62
C ASN A 380 -18.41 5.78 -14.93
N ASP A 381 -18.92 5.09 -15.95
CA ASP A 381 -19.17 5.56 -17.33
C ASP A 381 -20.16 6.74 -17.37
N LEU A 382 -19.63 7.96 -17.25
CA LEU A 382 -20.36 9.21 -17.49
C LEU A 382 -20.31 9.57 -18.98
N ARG A 383 -21.45 9.99 -19.53
CA ARG A 383 -21.55 10.50 -20.90
C ARG A 383 -21.02 11.95 -20.91
N LEU A 384 -19.84 12.14 -21.50
CA LEU A 384 -19.14 13.43 -21.58
C LEU A 384 -19.66 14.30 -22.74
N PRO A 385 -19.47 15.63 -22.70
CA PRO A 385 -19.75 16.52 -23.83
C PRO A 385 -18.83 16.23 -25.03
N ASP A 386 -19.19 16.73 -26.21
CA ASP A 386 -18.38 16.61 -27.42
C ASP A 386 -17.08 17.41 -27.27
N VAL A 387 -15.95 16.70 -27.22
CA VAL A 387 -14.60 17.29 -27.13
C VAL A 387 -13.94 17.27 -28.49
N GLU A 388 -13.62 18.45 -29.01
CA GLU A 388 -12.93 18.62 -30.28
C GLU A 388 -11.50 19.15 -30.06
N ILE A 389 -10.55 18.44 -30.63
CA ILE A 389 -9.14 18.82 -30.67
C ILE A 389 -8.79 18.94 -32.15
N PRO A 390 -8.89 20.13 -32.77
CA PRO A 390 -8.59 20.32 -34.18
C PRO A 390 -7.13 20.01 -34.50
N SER A 391 -6.85 19.45 -35.68
CA SER A 391 -5.48 19.35 -36.17
C SER A 391 -4.92 20.73 -36.47
N ARG A 392 -3.59 20.82 -36.57
CA ARG A 392 -2.91 22.06 -36.93
C ARG A 392 -3.37 22.57 -38.31
N GLU A 393 -3.63 21.68 -39.27
CA GLU A 393 -4.15 22.08 -40.59
C GLU A 393 -5.56 22.68 -40.48
N VAL A 394 -6.45 22.04 -39.71
CA VAL A 394 -7.84 22.51 -39.52
C VAL A 394 -7.88 23.86 -38.81
N TRP A 395 -7.03 24.06 -37.80
CA TRP A 395 -6.93 25.34 -37.11
C TRP A 395 -6.47 26.45 -38.06
N ASN A 396 -5.44 26.21 -38.87
CA ASN A 396 -4.87 27.22 -39.75
C ASN A 396 -5.78 27.60 -40.95
N GLN A 397 -6.75 26.76 -41.29
CA GLN A 397 -7.67 27.01 -42.41
C GLN A 397 -8.73 28.05 -42.07
N ASP A 398 -9.42 27.91 -40.92
CA ASP A 398 -10.46 28.84 -40.49
C ASP A 398 -10.61 28.86 -38.95
N PRO A 399 -9.74 29.61 -38.23
CA PRO A 399 -9.83 29.77 -36.78
C PRO A 399 -11.14 30.38 -36.31
N ASP A 400 -11.73 31.28 -37.12
CA ASP A 400 -12.94 32.00 -36.75
C ASP A 400 -14.18 31.10 -36.84
N ALA A 401 -14.28 30.22 -37.84
CA ALA A 401 -15.34 29.21 -37.88
C ALA A 401 -15.31 28.28 -36.66
N LEU A 402 -14.10 27.96 -36.17
CA LEU A 402 -13.92 27.13 -34.98
C LEU A 402 -14.39 27.83 -33.70
N VAL A 403 -14.39 29.18 -33.63
CA VAL A 403 -14.59 29.95 -32.38
C VAL A 403 -15.75 30.97 -32.45
N SER A 404 -16.61 30.92 -33.48
CA SER A 404 -17.66 31.94 -33.73
C SER A 404 -19.10 31.51 -33.43
N HIS A 405 -19.38 30.25 -33.05
CA HIS A 405 -20.74 29.76 -32.91
C HIS A 405 -21.26 29.82 -31.47
N GLY A 406 -22.39 30.51 -31.25
CA GLY A 406 -23.10 30.53 -29.96
C GLY A 406 -22.44 31.39 -28.87
N LEU A 407 -22.51 30.91 -27.62
CA LEU A 407 -21.88 31.54 -26.45
C LEU A 407 -20.42 31.07 -26.36
N VAL A 408 -19.49 32.01 -26.49
CA VAL A 408 -18.05 31.70 -26.60
C VAL A 408 -17.33 32.14 -25.35
N TRP A 409 -16.61 31.19 -24.74
CA TRP A 409 -15.85 31.36 -23.52
C TRP A 409 -14.42 30.86 -23.72
N PHE A 410 -13.48 31.51 -23.06
CA PHE A 410 -12.07 31.15 -23.00
C PHE A 410 -11.67 30.93 -21.55
N THR A 411 -10.79 29.96 -21.31
CA THR A 411 -10.34 29.58 -19.98
C THR A 411 -8.85 29.29 -20.00
N ASP A 412 -8.15 29.74 -18.96
CA ASP A 412 -6.72 29.50 -18.80
C ASP A 412 -6.34 29.31 -17.32
N GLY A 413 -5.21 28.65 -17.08
CA GLY A 413 -4.62 28.40 -15.77
C GLY A 413 -3.16 28.82 -15.70
N SER A 414 -2.82 29.63 -14.68
CA SER A 414 -1.45 30.12 -14.48
C SER A 414 -0.86 29.65 -13.17
N LYS A 415 0.45 29.35 -13.16
CA LYS A 415 1.22 29.12 -11.93
C LYS A 415 2.51 29.92 -11.95
N THR A 416 2.68 30.72 -10.91
CA THR A 416 3.89 31.51 -10.64
C THR A 416 4.55 31.04 -9.34
N LEU A 417 5.63 31.71 -8.94
CA LEU A 417 6.24 31.49 -7.62
C LEU A 417 5.36 32.01 -6.47
N GLU A 418 4.51 32.99 -6.75
CA GLU A 418 3.64 33.64 -5.76
C GLU A 418 2.39 32.81 -5.46
N GLY A 419 1.82 32.18 -6.51
CA GLY A 419 0.58 31.44 -6.39
C GLY A 419 0.16 30.76 -7.70
N THR A 420 -1.06 30.26 -7.70
CA THR A 420 -1.70 29.61 -8.84
C THR A 420 -3.07 30.26 -9.02
N GLY A 421 -3.46 30.53 -10.26
CA GLY A 421 -4.70 31.23 -10.57
C GLY A 421 -5.38 30.68 -11.81
N ALA A 422 -6.68 30.91 -11.90
CA ALA A 422 -7.51 30.53 -13.04
C ALA A 422 -8.25 31.75 -13.60
N GLY A 423 -8.31 31.85 -14.92
CA GLY A 423 -8.95 32.94 -15.65
C GLY A 423 -10.10 32.42 -16.51
N VAL A 424 -11.20 33.17 -16.56
CA VAL A 424 -12.33 32.89 -17.46
C VAL A 424 -12.76 34.16 -18.17
N ARG A 425 -12.80 34.10 -19.49
CA ARG A 425 -13.26 35.18 -20.36
C ARG A 425 -14.45 34.74 -21.19
N GLY A 426 -15.64 35.26 -20.89
CA GLY A 426 -16.79 35.20 -21.80
C GLY A 426 -16.71 36.33 -22.82
N VAL A 427 -16.76 36.01 -24.11
CA VAL A 427 -16.88 37.00 -25.21
C VAL A 427 -18.34 37.37 -25.43
N ARG A 428 -19.23 36.35 -25.36
CA ARG A 428 -20.68 36.47 -25.45
C ARG A 428 -21.32 35.53 -24.44
N PRO A 429 -21.80 36.01 -23.27
CA PRO A 429 -21.78 37.39 -22.75
C PRO A 429 -20.36 37.87 -22.39
N ARG A 430 -20.16 39.20 -22.36
CA ARG A 430 -18.91 39.79 -21.86
C ARG A 430 -18.78 39.59 -20.36
N VAL A 431 -17.87 38.69 -19.97
CA VAL A 431 -17.61 38.30 -18.59
C VAL A 431 -16.11 38.13 -18.39
N GLU A 432 -15.58 38.57 -17.26
CA GLU A 432 -14.17 38.43 -16.88
C GLU A 432 -14.13 37.96 -15.43
N LEU A 433 -13.56 36.78 -15.20
CA LEU A 433 -13.42 36.20 -13.87
C LEU A 433 -11.97 35.81 -13.65
N SER A 434 -11.46 36.15 -12.47
CA SER A 434 -10.13 35.80 -11.99
C SER A 434 -10.29 35.10 -10.65
N PHE A 435 -9.64 33.95 -10.48
CA PHE A 435 -9.74 33.14 -9.27
C PHE A 435 -8.34 32.84 -8.72
N PRO A 436 -8.01 33.27 -7.49
CA PRO A 436 -6.84 32.78 -6.78
C PRO A 436 -7.08 31.35 -6.28
N LEU A 437 -6.14 30.45 -6.56
CA LEU A 437 -6.19 29.03 -6.15
C LEU A 437 -5.13 28.67 -5.09
N GLY A 438 -4.45 29.69 -4.56
CA GLY A 438 -3.41 29.54 -3.56
C GLY A 438 -2.09 28.99 -4.13
N LYS A 439 -1.18 28.60 -3.25
CA LYS A 439 0.21 28.24 -3.63
C LYS A 439 0.37 26.81 -4.15
N HIS A 440 -0.51 25.92 -3.71
CA HIS A 440 -0.29 24.49 -3.84
C HIS A 440 -0.99 23.83 -5.04
N ALA A 441 -1.96 24.52 -5.67
CA ALA A 441 -2.61 24.04 -6.88
C ALA A 441 -1.60 23.89 -8.03
N SER A 442 -1.73 22.87 -8.87
CA SER A 442 -0.92 22.75 -10.10
C SER A 442 -1.52 23.56 -11.26
N VAL A 443 -0.71 23.93 -12.27
CA VAL A 443 -1.20 24.54 -13.52
C VAL A 443 -2.35 23.74 -14.09
N PHE A 444 -2.16 22.42 -14.26
CA PHE A 444 -3.20 21.52 -14.75
C PHE A 444 -4.51 21.58 -13.95
N GLN A 445 -4.45 21.72 -12.63
CA GLN A 445 -5.67 21.87 -11.84
C GLN A 445 -6.31 23.25 -12.01
N ALA A 446 -5.51 24.29 -12.21
CA ALA A 446 -6.01 25.63 -12.51
C ALA A 446 -6.77 25.66 -13.83
N GLU A 447 -6.25 24.99 -14.85
CA GLU A 447 -6.88 24.83 -16.17
C GLU A 447 -8.25 24.15 -16.08
N VAL A 448 -8.30 22.99 -15.42
CA VAL A 448 -9.56 22.25 -15.23
C VAL A 448 -10.53 23.02 -14.33
N PHE A 449 -10.01 23.76 -13.34
CA PHE A 449 -10.82 24.64 -12.50
C PHE A 449 -11.39 25.80 -13.30
N ALA A 450 -10.63 26.41 -14.21
CA ALA A 450 -11.09 27.49 -15.08
C ALA A 450 -12.29 27.04 -15.94
N ILE A 451 -12.21 25.83 -16.53
CA ILE A 451 -13.34 25.20 -17.23
C ILE A 451 -14.54 25.02 -16.28
N SER A 452 -14.31 24.50 -15.07
CA SER A 452 -15.37 24.29 -14.07
C SER A 452 -16.04 25.61 -13.63
N ALA A 453 -15.25 26.67 -13.47
CA ALA A 453 -15.73 28.01 -13.13
C ALA A 453 -16.57 28.60 -14.28
N CYS A 454 -16.12 28.45 -15.53
CA CYS A 454 -16.89 28.81 -16.71
C CYS A 454 -18.24 28.07 -16.77
N VAL A 455 -18.24 26.76 -16.53
CA VAL A 455 -19.46 25.94 -16.50
C VAL A 455 -20.40 26.40 -15.38
N SER A 456 -19.85 26.67 -14.19
CA SER A 456 -20.63 27.14 -13.04
C SER A 456 -21.29 28.50 -13.32
N GLU A 457 -20.58 29.40 -14.00
CA GLU A 457 -21.14 30.69 -14.43
C GLU A 457 -22.27 30.52 -15.45
N ASN A 458 -22.12 29.62 -16.42
CA ASN A 458 -23.18 29.31 -17.38
C ASN A 458 -24.41 28.65 -16.72
N LEU A 459 -24.21 27.78 -15.74
CA LEU A 459 -25.29 27.18 -14.94
C LEU A 459 -26.05 28.24 -14.14
N LYS A 460 -25.35 29.18 -13.49
CA LYS A 460 -25.98 30.30 -12.75
C LYS A 460 -26.83 31.19 -13.65
N ARG A 461 -26.41 31.39 -14.90
CA ARG A 461 -27.14 32.17 -15.90
C ARG A 461 -28.40 31.47 -16.41
N GLY A 462 -28.55 30.17 -16.15
CA GLY A 462 -29.77 29.42 -16.48
C GLY A 462 -30.02 29.25 -17.98
N TYR A 463 -28.99 29.33 -18.82
CA TYR A 463 -29.13 29.11 -20.26
C TYR A 463 -29.76 27.75 -20.58
N SER A 464 -30.67 27.74 -21.54
CA SER A 464 -31.34 26.53 -22.05
C SER A 464 -31.43 26.59 -23.57
N ASN A 465 -31.29 25.43 -24.22
CA ASN A 465 -31.24 25.27 -25.68
C ASN A 465 -30.18 26.15 -26.38
N GLN A 466 -29.08 26.47 -25.69
CA GLN A 466 -27.98 27.24 -26.26
C GLN A 466 -26.84 26.34 -26.74
N HIS A 467 -26.05 26.87 -27.68
CA HIS A 467 -24.75 26.32 -28.06
C HIS A 467 -23.68 27.04 -27.23
N ILE A 468 -22.99 26.30 -26.36
CA ILE A 468 -21.97 26.83 -25.46
C ILE A 468 -20.63 26.24 -25.89
N GLN A 469 -19.70 27.12 -26.22
CA GLN A 469 -18.35 26.75 -26.61
C GLN A 469 -17.34 27.24 -25.58
N ILE A 470 -16.56 26.31 -25.04
CA ILE A 470 -15.50 26.61 -24.08
C ILE A 470 -14.16 26.28 -24.73
N CYS A 471 -13.33 27.31 -24.88
CA CYS A 471 -12.03 27.27 -25.53
C CYS A 471 -10.92 27.25 -24.47
N THR A 472 -9.96 26.33 -24.61
CA THR A 472 -8.79 26.22 -23.72
C THR A 472 -7.58 25.83 -24.53
N ASP A 473 -6.40 26.32 -24.17
CA ASP A 473 -5.13 25.89 -24.77
C ASP A 473 -4.49 24.69 -24.07
N SER A 474 -5.13 24.19 -23.00
CA SER A 474 -4.70 23.03 -22.24
C SER A 474 -5.17 21.72 -22.85
N GLN A 475 -4.40 21.16 -23.80
CA GLN A 475 -4.66 19.80 -24.32
C GLN A 475 -4.71 18.77 -23.18
N ALA A 476 -3.89 18.95 -22.14
CA ALA A 476 -3.87 18.08 -20.98
C ALA A 476 -5.24 18.04 -20.27
N ALA A 477 -5.89 19.21 -20.07
CA ALA A 477 -7.22 19.29 -19.47
C ALA A 477 -8.26 18.57 -20.33
N LEU A 478 -8.24 18.78 -21.65
CA LEU A 478 -9.17 18.13 -22.59
C LEU A 478 -9.00 16.61 -22.63
N HIS A 479 -7.75 16.12 -22.70
CA HIS A 479 -7.47 14.68 -22.65
C HIS A 479 -7.90 14.05 -21.32
N ALA A 480 -7.72 14.76 -20.20
CA ALA A 480 -8.16 14.28 -18.90
C ALA A 480 -9.69 14.19 -18.79
N LEU A 481 -10.41 15.19 -19.32
CA LEU A 481 -11.88 15.18 -19.38
C LEU A 481 -12.42 14.12 -20.33
N LYS A 482 -11.74 13.84 -21.45
CA LYS A 482 -12.11 12.78 -22.40
C LYS A 482 -11.77 11.36 -21.91
N SER A 483 -10.88 11.24 -20.92
CA SER A 483 -10.39 9.95 -20.43
C SER A 483 -11.52 9.13 -19.79
N PRO A 484 -11.65 7.83 -20.12
CA PRO A 484 -12.59 6.93 -19.44
C PRO A 484 -12.16 6.62 -18.00
N ARG A 485 -10.95 7.02 -17.59
CA ARG A 485 -10.44 6.87 -16.22
C ARG A 485 -10.16 8.24 -15.63
N ILE A 486 -10.87 8.58 -14.57
CA ILE A 486 -10.70 9.84 -13.83
C ILE A 486 -9.96 9.56 -12.52
N THR A 487 -8.76 10.12 -12.38
CA THR A 487 -7.88 9.95 -11.20
C THR A 487 -7.79 11.20 -10.33
N SER A 488 -8.43 12.31 -10.74
CA SER A 488 -8.41 13.61 -10.07
C SER A 488 -9.82 14.04 -9.67
N GLN A 489 -9.97 14.49 -8.42
CA GLN A 489 -11.23 15.02 -7.90
C GLN A 489 -11.70 16.26 -8.68
N VAL A 490 -10.77 17.16 -9.04
CA VAL A 490 -11.07 18.39 -9.80
C VAL A 490 -11.61 18.05 -11.19
N VAL A 491 -11.06 17.01 -11.84
CA VAL A 491 -11.54 16.52 -13.13
C VAL A 491 -12.93 15.91 -12.99
N LEU A 492 -13.18 15.13 -11.93
CA LEU A 492 -14.49 14.55 -11.67
C LEU A 492 -15.58 15.61 -11.46
N GLU A 493 -15.28 16.63 -10.65
CA GLU A 493 -16.19 17.75 -10.38
C GLU A 493 -16.49 18.54 -11.65
N CYS A 494 -15.46 18.77 -12.47
CA CYS A 494 -15.61 19.39 -13.79
C CYS A 494 -16.51 18.57 -14.70
N THR A 495 -16.25 17.27 -14.84
CA THR A 495 -17.05 16.33 -15.63
C THR A 495 -18.52 16.30 -15.21
N ASN A 496 -18.80 16.25 -13.90
CA ASN A 496 -20.16 16.26 -13.38
C ASN A 496 -20.87 17.59 -13.69
N SER A 497 -20.15 18.71 -13.58
CA SER A 497 -20.68 20.04 -13.88
C SER A 497 -20.97 20.20 -15.38
N LEU A 498 -20.07 19.71 -16.23
CA LEU A 498 -20.25 19.68 -17.69
C LEU A 498 -21.45 18.82 -18.08
N ALA A 499 -21.60 17.64 -17.47
CA ALA A 499 -22.76 16.78 -17.71
C ALA A 499 -24.07 17.47 -17.31
N ALA A 500 -24.09 18.19 -16.18
CA ALA A 500 -25.26 18.96 -15.75
C ALA A 500 -25.59 20.09 -16.74
N LEU A 501 -24.60 20.84 -17.22
CA LEU A 501 -24.80 21.90 -18.21
C LEU A 501 -25.30 21.34 -19.55
N GLY A 502 -24.78 20.18 -19.96
CA GLY A 502 -25.13 19.47 -21.18
C GLY A 502 -26.55 18.88 -21.19
N GLN A 503 -27.22 18.73 -20.04
CA GLN A 503 -28.61 18.25 -19.99
C GLN A 503 -29.60 19.17 -20.72
N ARG A 504 -29.30 20.47 -20.78
CA ARG A 504 -30.19 21.50 -21.36
C ARG A 504 -29.55 22.28 -22.51
N ASN A 505 -28.28 22.06 -22.81
CA ASN A 505 -27.51 22.84 -23.76
C ASN A 505 -26.60 21.95 -24.59
N LYS A 506 -26.19 22.42 -25.77
CA LYS A 506 -25.16 21.77 -26.57
C LYS A 506 -23.80 22.35 -26.17
N VAL A 507 -22.99 21.58 -25.46
CA VAL A 507 -21.70 22.01 -24.93
C VAL A 507 -20.57 21.42 -25.77
N ARG A 508 -19.68 22.26 -26.28
CA ARG A 508 -18.48 21.86 -27.04
C ARG A 508 -17.22 22.38 -26.34
N LEU A 509 -16.26 21.49 -26.11
CA LEU A 509 -14.91 21.88 -25.66
C LEU A 509 -14.00 21.93 -26.88
N VAL A 510 -13.31 23.05 -27.08
CA VAL A 510 -12.45 23.30 -28.25
C VAL A 510 -11.04 23.66 -27.80
N TRP A 511 -10.05 22.98 -28.35
CA TRP A 511 -8.66 23.37 -28.14
C TRP A 511 -8.28 24.58 -29.00
N VAL A 512 -7.57 25.55 -28.42
CA VAL A 512 -6.99 26.71 -29.12
C VAL A 512 -5.48 26.78 -28.87
N PRO A 513 -4.65 27.31 -29.78
CA PRO A 513 -3.22 27.46 -29.53
C PRO A 513 -2.95 28.62 -28.56
N GLY A 514 -2.14 28.34 -27.53
CA GLY A 514 -1.67 29.35 -26.58
C GLY A 514 -0.70 30.35 -27.23
N HIS A 515 -0.68 31.59 -26.71
CA HIS A 515 0.22 32.69 -27.12
C HIS A 515 0.28 32.95 -28.63
N SER A 516 -0.82 32.69 -29.33
CA SER A 516 -0.92 32.76 -30.79
C SER A 516 -1.81 33.92 -31.25
N GLY A 517 -2.08 34.90 -30.38
CA GLY A 517 -2.82 36.11 -30.73
C GLY A 517 -4.35 35.96 -30.75
N VAL A 518 -4.88 34.87 -30.17
CA VAL A 518 -6.34 34.68 -30.00
C VAL A 518 -6.80 35.59 -28.86
N ALA A 519 -7.40 36.74 -29.19
CA ALA A 519 -7.71 37.79 -28.24
C ALA A 519 -8.42 37.31 -26.95
N GLY A 520 -9.42 36.43 -27.08
CA GLY A 520 -10.13 35.88 -25.92
C GLY A 520 -9.27 34.96 -25.04
N ASN A 521 -8.31 34.23 -25.61
CA ASN A 521 -7.37 33.39 -24.86
C ASN A 521 -6.29 34.23 -24.17
N GLU A 522 -5.76 35.25 -24.84
CA GLU A 522 -4.80 36.19 -24.22
C GLU A 522 -5.45 36.93 -23.04
N GLU A 523 -6.72 37.33 -23.16
CA GLU A 523 -7.49 37.91 -22.05
C GLU A 523 -7.68 36.90 -20.89
N ALA A 524 -7.95 35.63 -21.20
CA ALA A 524 -8.04 34.59 -20.18
C ALA A 524 -6.71 34.35 -19.46
N ASP A 525 -5.57 34.39 -20.16
CA ASP A 525 -4.22 34.27 -19.59
C ASP A 525 -3.88 35.46 -18.68
N VAL A 526 -4.23 36.68 -19.09
CA VAL A 526 -4.09 37.86 -18.22
C VAL A 526 -4.90 37.69 -16.93
N LEU A 527 -6.14 37.19 -17.01
CA LEU A 527 -6.98 36.92 -15.84
C LEU A 527 -6.42 35.81 -14.97
N ALA A 528 -5.87 34.74 -15.56
CA ALA A 528 -5.26 33.65 -14.83
C ALA A 528 -4.01 34.11 -14.07
N ARG A 529 -3.16 34.93 -14.70
CA ARG A 529 -1.99 35.56 -14.06
C ARG A 529 -2.41 36.49 -12.93
N LYS A 530 -3.44 37.32 -13.13
CA LYS A 530 -4.01 38.14 -12.06
C LYS A 530 -4.42 37.28 -10.86
N GLY A 531 -5.14 36.19 -11.10
CA GLY A 531 -5.52 35.25 -10.04
C GLY A 531 -4.32 34.60 -9.34
N SER A 532 -3.22 34.36 -10.06
CA SER A 532 -2.02 33.75 -9.48
C SER A 532 -1.22 34.69 -8.56
N SER A 533 -1.33 36.00 -8.77
CA SER A 533 -0.72 37.03 -7.92
C SER A 533 -1.67 37.55 -6.84
N ASP A 534 -2.98 37.34 -6.98
CA ASP A 534 -3.97 37.70 -5.96
C ASP A 534 -3.87 36.79 -4.73
N THR A 535 -4.13 37.35 -3.54
CA THR A 535 -4.14 36.58 -2.29
C THR A 535 -5.43 35.79 -2.15
N LEU A 536 -5.31 34.47 -1.94
CA LEU A 536 -6.46 33.62 -1.66
C LEU A 536 -7.16 34.05 -0.36
N THR A 537 -8.46 34.33 -0.44
CA THR A 537 -9.30 34.58 0.74
C THR A 537 -9.92 33.26 1.22
N GLY A 538 -9.38 32.67 2.30
CA GLY A 538 -9.86 31.42 2.88
C GLY A 538 -8.73 30.50 3.34
N PRO A 539 -9.04 29.31 3.90
CA PRO A 539 -8.02 28.34 4.28
C PRO A 539 -7.39 27.71 3.03
N GLU A 540 -6.05 27.63 3.00
CA GLU A 540 -5.36 26.79 2.02
C GLU A 540 -5.41 25.30 2.41
N PRO A 541 -5.39 24.38 1.42
CA PRO A 541 -5.39 24.63 -0.03
C PRO A 541 -6.81 24.88 -0.59
N ALA A 542 -6.95 25.79 -1.56
CA ALA A 542 -8.24 26.15 -2.17
C ALA A 542 -8.91 24.97 -2.89
N ILE A 543 -8.10 24.08 -3.45
CA ILE A 543 -8.51 22.85 -4.11
C ILE A 543 -7.69 21.67 -3.56
N GLY A 544 -8.20 20.45 -3.70
CA GLY A 544 -7.48 19.26 -3.23
C GLY A 544 -6.08 19.15 -3.84
N LEU A 545 -5.07 18.82 -3.02
CA LEU A 545 -3.69 18.68 -3.49
C LEU A 545 -3.56 17.50 -4.46
N PRO A 546 -2.84 17.66 -5.59
CA PRO A 546 -2.59 16.54 -6.48
C PRO A 546 -1.58 15.61 -5.82
N TYR A 547 -1.68 14.29 -6.04
CA TYR A 547 -0.73 13.31 -5.49
C TYR A 547 0.73 13.57 -5.90
N SER A 548 0.95 14.24 -7.03
CA SER A 548 2.27 14.68 -7.49
C SER A 548 2.92 15.71 -6.58
N TYR A 549 2.13 16.52 -5.86
CA TYR A 549 2.64 17.55 -4.97
C TYR A 549 3.47 16.98 -3.80
N PRO A 550 2.91 16.12 -2.91
CA PRO A 550 3.69 15.54 -1.82
C PRO A 550 4.82 14.64 -2.32
N LEU A 551 4.65 13.96 -3.46
CA LEU A 551 5.72 13.19 -4.09
C LEU A 551 6.88 14.08 -4.53
N GLY A 552 6.59 15.22 -5.17
CA GLY A 552 7.59 16.20 -5.57
C GLY A 552 8.33 16.81 -4.38
N SER A 553 7.61 17.13 -3.29
CA SER A 553 8.23 17.60 -2.05
C SER A 553 9.18 16.57 -1.46
N ILE A 554 8.79 15.29 -1.42
CA ILE A 554 9.64 14.20 -0.93
C ILE A 554 10.86 14.02 -1.83
N ASP A 555 10.69 14.05 -3.15
CA ASP A 555 11.78 13.88 -4.12
C ASP A 555 12.79 15.04 -4.03
N ASN A 556 12.32 16.28 -3.86
CA ASN A 556 13.18 17.45 -3.65
C ASN A 556 13.95 17.34 -2.34
N TRP A 557 13.26 17.07 -1.22
CA TRP A 557 13.90 16.88 0.08
C TRP A 557 14.92 15.74 0.05
N THR A 558 14.60 14.62 -0.59
CA THR A 558 15.49 13.46 -0.73
C THR A 558 16.75 13.84 -1.52
N ARG A 559 16.61 14.66 -2.57
CA ARG A 559 17.73 15.15 -3.37
C ARG A 559 18.63 16.09 -2.58
N GLU A 560 18.02 17.05 -1.89
CA GLU A 560 18.73 18.00 -1.01
C GLU A 560 19.49 17.27 0.09
N LYS A 561 18.82 16.33 0.78
CA LYS A 561 19.44 15.51 1.83
C LYS A 561 20.58 14.65 1.30
N CYS A 562 20.40 14.02 0.14
CA CYS A 562 21.46 13.22 -0.48
C CYS A 562 22.67 14.09 -0.87
N GLN A 563 22.44 15.31 -1.36
CA GLN A 563 23.49 16.27 -1.66
C GLN A 563 24.20 16.77 -0.39
N GLU A 564 23.44 17.03 0.68
CA GLU A 564 23.97 17.39 2.00
C GLU A 564 24.86 16.27 2.56
N ASP A 565 24.37 15.03 2.57
CA ASP A 565 25.11 13.85 3.03
C ASP A 565 26.38 13.64 2.18
N TRP A 566 26.28 13.82 0.86
CA TRP A 566 27.43 13.75 -0.04
C TRP A 566 28.48 14.82 0.26
N SER A 567 28.05 16.04 0.60
CA SER A 567 28.95 17.18 0.84
C SER A 567 29.57 17.17 2.24
N ARG A 568 28.79 16.79 3.26
CA ARG A 568 29.19 16.84 4.68
C ARG A 568 29.71 15.52 5.24
N GLY A 569 29.52 14.40 4.55
CA GLY A 569 29.96 13.09 5.02
C GLY A 569 31.46 13.02 5.35
N ILE A 570 31.82 12.32 6.42
CA ILE A 570 33.21 12.06 6.78
C ILE A 570 33.69 10.83 5.99
N GLY A 571 34.71 10.99 5.14
CA GLY A 571 35.24 9.91 4.29
C GLY A 571 35.02 10.11 2.79
N LEU A 572 35.01 9.01 2.03
CA LEU A 572 34.76 8.99 0.58
C LEU A 572 35.71 9.84 -0.28
N ARG A 573 36.93 10.10 0.21
CA ARG A 573 37.92 10.98 -0.44
C ARG A 573 38.10 10.65 -1.93
N GLN A 574 38.33 9.38 -2.27
CA GLN A 574 38.53 8.98 -3.66
C GLN A 574 37.25 9.11 -4.50
N ALA A 575 36.11 8.65 -3.98
CA ALA A 575 34.83 8.76 -4.68
C ALA A 575 34.47 10.23 -4.98
N ARG A 576 34.82 11.17 -4.08
CA ARG A 576 34.63 12.61 -4.29
C ARG A 576 35.55 13.20 -5.35
N LEU A 577 36.73 12.62 -5.59
CA LEU A 577 37.59 13.03 -6.70
C LEU A 577 36.99 12.58 -8.03
N LEU A 578 36.44 11.36 -8.09
CA LEU A 578 36.03 10.73 -9.36
C LEU A 578 34.53 10.91 -9.71
N ILE A 579 33.69 11.32 -8.76
CA ILE A 579 32.24 11.46 -8.93
C ILE A 579 31.82 12.88 -8.55
N LYS A 580 31.00 13.54 -9.38
CA LYS A 580 30.48 14.89 -9.07
C LYS A 580 29.55 14.93 -7.85
N GLY A 581 28.77 13.87 -7.68
CA GLY A 581 27.76 13.76 -6.64
C GLY A 581 26.61 12.85 -7.05
N PRO A 582 25.54 12.79 -6.25
CA PRO A 582 24.34 12.04 -6.59
C PRO A 582 23.69 12.61 -7.86
N GLY A 583 23.55 11.78 -8.90
CA GLY A 583 23.01 12.19 -10.20
C GLY A 583 22.13 11.13 -10.83
N ALA A 584 20.97 11.53 -11.36
CA ALA A 584 19.98 10.61 -11.93
C ALA A 584 20.50 9.87 -13.17
N ALA A 585 21.24 10.57 -14.05
CA ALA A 585 21.83 9.99 -15.25
C ALA A 585 22.86 8.90 -14.91
N ALA A 586 23.85 9.23 -14.07
CA ALA A 586 24.87 8.28 -13.62
C ALA A 586 24.26 7.07 -12.89
N THR A 587 23.26 7.30 -12.03
CA THR A 587 22.56 6.23 -11.32
C THR A 587 21.86 5.28 -12.30
N ARG A 588 21.14 5.81 -13.30
CA ARG A 588 20.48 4.97 -14.33
C ARG A 588 21.49 4.14 -15.10
N SER A 589 22.60 4.73 -15.51
CA SER A 589 23.67 4.01 -16.22
C SER A 589 24.25 2.88 -15.37
N LEU A 590 24.49 3.12 -14.06
CA LEU A 590 25.04 2.11 -13.15
C LEU A 590 24.06 0.96 -12.86
N VAL A 591 22.78 1.27 -12.61
CA VAL A 591 21.76 0.26 -12.25
C VAL A 591 21.44 -0.69 -13.41
N ASN A 592 21.64 -0.24 -14.65
CA ASN A 592 21.45 -1.06 -15.85
C ASN A 592 22.63 -2.01 -16.13
N LEU A 593 23.73 -1.92 -15.38
CA LEU A 593 24.87 -2.82 -15.55
C LEU A 593 24.62 -4.19 -14.92
N ASN A 594 25.23 -5.23 -15.50
CA ASN A 594 25.28 -6.53 -14.86
C ASN A 594 26.16 -6.50 -13.59
N ARG A 595 25.97 -7.51 -12.72
CA ARG A 595 26.64 -7.59 -11.41
C ARG A 595 28.18 -7.56 -11.48
N ALA A 596 28.78 -8.13 -12.51
CA ALA A 596 30.23 -8.11 -12.68
C ALA A 596 30.73 -6.69 -13.00
N SER A 597 30.04 -6.01 -13.91
CA SER A 597 30.41 -4.68 -14.38
C SER A 597 30.21 -3.60 -13.31
N ILE A 598 29.10 -3.67 -12.56
CA ILE A 598 28.87 -2.74 -11.46
C ILE A 598 29.92 -2.93 -10.36
N SER A 599 30.35 -4.17 -10.08
CA SER A 599 31.40 -4.43 -9.10
C SER A 599 32.74 -3.80 -9.49
N ILE A 600 33.12 -3.86 -10.78
CA ILE A 600 34.36 -3.27 -11.29
C ILE A 600 34.29 -1.74 -11.15
N ILE A 601 33.22 -1.13 -11.64
CA ILE A 601 33.05 0.33 -11.63
C ILE A 601 32.96 0.87 -10.20
N THR A 602 32.16 0.25 -9.33
CA THR A 602 32.10 0.67 -7.93
C THR A 602 33.46 0.54 -7.26
N GLY A 603 34.21 -0.54 -7.52
CA GLY A 603 35.56 -0.70 -6.98
C GLY A 603 36.53 0.37 -7.46
N LEU A 604 36.50 0.72 -8.76
CA LEU A 604 37.33 1.78 -9.34
C LEU A 604 36.97 3.17 -8.83
N LEU A 605 35.68 3.50 -8.76
CA LEU A 605 35.26 4.83 -8.35
C LEU A 605 35.44 5.05 -6.84
N THR A 606 35.25 4.01 -6.03
CA THR A 606 35.37 4.12 -4.56
C THR A 606 36.76 3.83 -4.02
N GLY A 607 37.60 3.11 -4.78
CA GLY A 607 38.91 2.63 -4.34
C GLY A 607 38.86 1.29 -3.58
N HIS A 608 37.66 0.74 -3.39
CA HIS A 608 37.44 -0.55 -2.74
C HIS A 608 37.25 -1.66 -3.78
N GLY A 609 38.32 -1.96 -4.52
CA GLY A 609 38.29 -2.90 -5.64
C GLY A 609 39.46 -3.90 -5.64
N ARG A 610 39.56 -4.69 -6.72
CA ARG A 610 40.62 -5.71 -6.91
C ARG A 610 41.96 -5.12 -7.36
N LEU A 611 42.32 -3.95 -6.85
CA LEU A 611 43.62 -3.33 -7.11
C LEU A 611 44.56 -3.59 -5.93
N ASN A 612 45.85 -3.78 -6.19
CA ASN A 612 46.83 -4.18 -5.18
C ASN A 612 46.90 -3.24 -3.98
N LYS A 613 46.70 -1.92 -4.14
CA LYS A 613 46.66 -0.99 -3.00
C LYS A 613 45.56 -1.36 -2.00
N HIS A 614 44.36 -1.65 -2.50
CA HIS A 614 43.24 -2.04 -1.64
C HIS A 614 43.46 -3.45 -1.06
N LEU A 615 43.90 -4.40 -1.88
CA LEU A 615 44.17 -5.78 -1.45
C LEU A 615 45.24 -5.85 -0.35
N SER A 616 46.29 -5.04 -0.46
CA SER A 616 47.33 -4.92 0.57
C SER A 616 46.78 -4.32 1.86
N THR A 617 45.96 -3.28 1.76
CA THR A 617 45.31 -2.64 2.92
C THR A 617 44.44 -3.62 3.72
N ILE A 618 43.81 -4.59 3.06
CA ILE A 618 42.97 -5.62 3.71
C ILE A 618 43.72 -6.94 3.99
N GLY A 619 45.04 -6.98 3.79
CA GLY A 619 45.88 -8.13 4.10
C GLY A 619 45.79 -9.32 3.13
N LEU A 620 45.26 -9.12 1.91
CA LEU A 620 45.17 -10.16 0.87
C LEU A 620 46.34 -10.13 -0.12
N SER A 621 47.13 -9.06 -0.14
CA SER A 621 48.35 -8.93 -0.96
C SER A 621 49.52 -8.45 -0.12
N PRO A 622 50.72 -9.01 -0.27
CA PRO A 622 51.92 -8.51 0.43
C PRO A 622 52.46 -7.20 -0.17
N ASP A 623 52.05 -6.86 -1.40
CA ASP A 623 52.57 -5.72 -2.16
C ASP A 623 51.43 -4.83 -2.67
N SER A 624 51.62 -3.52 -2.57
CA SER A 624 50.70 -2.49 -3.08
C SER A 624 51.07 -1.98 -4.47
N ARG A 625 52.25 -2.32 -5.01
CA ARG A 625 52.73 -1.83 -6.32
C ARG A 625 51.85 -2.29 -7.48
N CYS A 626 51.80 -1.44 -8.51
CA CYS A 626 51.09 -1.68 -9.76
C CYS A 626 51.65 -2.87 -10.53
N ARG A 627 50.79 -3.84 -10.84
CA ARG A 627 51.12 -5.04 -11.63
C ARG A 627 51.50 -4.70 -13.08
N LEU A 628 51.17 -3.51 -13.56
CA LEU A 628 51.43 -3.09 -14.94
C LEU A 628 52.76 -2.32 -15.09
N CYS A 629 53.03 -1.35 -14.21
CA CYS A 629 54.21 -0.49 -14.33
C CYS A 629 55.27 -0.72 -13.24
N GLY A 630 54.92 -1.34 -12.11
CA GLY A 630 55.85 -1.66 -11.01
C GLY A 630 56.38 -0.47 -10.19
N THR A 631 56.05 0.78 -10.55
CA THR A 631 56.68 1.98 -9.98
C THR A 631 55.88 2.72 -8.91
N SER A 632 54.56 2.54 -8.87
CA SER A 632 53.66 3.25 -7.96
C SER A 632 52.63 2.30 -7.37
N ASP A 633 51.92 2.73 -6.32
CA ASP A 633 50.79 1.99 -5.77
C ASP A 633 49.70 1.76 -6.82
N GLU A 634 49.17 0.54 -6.88
CA GLU A 634 48.02 0.19 -7.71
C GLU A 634 46.72 0.67 -7.04
N ASP A 635 46.49 1.98 -7.08
CA ASP A 635 45.20 2.57 -6.73
C ASP A 635 44.42 2.99 -7.99
N SER A 636 43.15 3.34 -7.81
CA SER A 636 42.32 3.67 -8.95
C SER A 636 42.73 4.98 -9.61
N ILE A 637 43.32 5.93 -8.86
CA ILE A 637 43.80 7.20 -9.42
C ILE A 637 44.98 6.92 -10.34
N HIS A 638 45.97 6.14 -9.90
CA HIS A 638 47.10 5.71 -10.72
C HIS A 638 46.61 5.00 -11.97
N VAL A 639 45.74 3.99 -11.85
CA VAL A 639 45.24 3.23 -13.00
C VAL A 639 44.44 4.11 -13.96
N LEU A 640 43.56 5.00 -13.47
CA LEU A 640 42.68 5.85 -14.28
C LEU A 640 43.31 7.15 -14.80
N CYS A 641 44.41 7.62 -14.21
CA CYS A 641 44.99 8.94 -14.52
C CYS A 641 46.46 8.89 -14.95
N HIS A 642 47.30 8.05 -14.33
CA HIS A 642 48.76 8.24 -14.40
C HIS A 642 49.59 7.04 -14.89
N CYS A 643 49.05 5.82 -14.88
CA CYS A 643 49.81 4.62 -15.20
C CYS A 643 50.33 4.68 -16.65
N PRO A 644 51.67 4.68 -16.87
CA PRO A 644 52.24 4.85 -18.21
C PRO A 644 51.97 3.64 -19.11
N ARG A 645 51.76 2.46 -18.51
CA ARG A 645 51.58 1.21 -19.28
C ARG A 645 50.24 1.11 -20.00
N VAL A 646 49.25 1.93 -19.59
CA VAL A 646 47.90 1.98 -20.19
C VAL A 646 47.63 3.32 -20.88
N ILE A 647 48.66 4.10 -21.19
CA ILE A 647 48.55 5.44 -21.80
C ILE A 647 47.80 5.41 -23.14
N VAL A 648 48.07 4.41 -23.98
CA VAL A 648 47.42 4.25 -25.30
C VAL A 648 45.93 3.93 -25.15
N ASN A 649 45.58 3.04 -24.21
CA ASN A 649 44.19 2.70 -23.92
C ASN A 649 43.43 3.91 -23.35
N ARG A 650 44.10 4.71 -22.50
CA ARG A 650 43.55 5.95 -21.93
C ARG A 650 43.29 6.98 -23.03
N HIS A 651 44.26 7.23 -23.91
CA HIS A 651 44.09 8.16 -25.03
C HIS A 651 42.96 7.71 -25.96
N ARG A 652 42.86 6.41 -26.27
CA ARG A 652 41.80 5.86 -27.13
C ARG A 652 40.39 6.03 -26.55
N LEU A 653 40.21 5.82 -25.25
CA LEU A 653 38.88 5.77 -24.63
C LEU A 653 38.49 7.08 -23.95
N PHE A 654 39.45 7.78 -23.35
CA PHE A 654 39.25 9.01 -22.58
C PHE A 654 39.70 10.26 -23.35
N GLY A 655 40.45 10.12 -24.45
CA GLY A 655 40.92 11.24 -25.27
C GLY A 655 42.23 11.88 -24.81
N ALA A 656 42.83 11.41 -23.71
CA ALA A 656 44.12 11.89 -23.20
C ALA A 656 44.94 10.77 -22.56
N GLY A 657 46.28 10.88 -22.63
CA GLY A 657 47.21 9.90 -22.04
C GLY A 657 47.38 10.04 -20.53
N TYR A 658 47.28 11.26 -20.03
CA TYR A 658 47.30 11.62 -18.61
C TYR A 658 46.11 12.52 -18.33
N LEU A 659 45.49 12.35 -17.17
CA LEU A 659 44.28 13.08 -16.75
C LEU A 659 44.46 13.54 -15.31
N ALA A 660 43.82 14.64 -14.94
CA ALA A 660 43.57 14.93 -13.54
C ALA A 660 42.42 14.02 -13.03
N PRO A 661 42.38 13.65 -11.73
CA PRO A 661 41.28 12.88 -11.17
C PRO A 661 39.90 13.48 -11.44
N GLU A 662 39.81 14.81 -11.48
CA GLU A 662 38.58 15.55 -11.74
C GLU A 662 38.06 15.34 -13.17
N ASP A 663 38.93 15.10 -14.14
CA ASP A 663 38.52 14.87 -15.55
C ASP A 663 37.72 13.58 -15.71
N ILE A 664 37.94 12.60 -14.83
CA ILE A 664 37.19 11.34 -14.81
C ILE A 664 35.69 11.58 -14.58
N ARG A 665 35.32 12.69 -13.93
CA ARG A 665 33.91 13.06 -13.65
C ARG A 665 33.10 13.32 -14.91
N GLU A 666 33.75 13.66 -16.02
CA GLU A 666 33.08 13.90 -17.31
C GLU A 666 33.00 12.65 -18.18
N ILE A 667 33.71 11.58 -17.81
CA ILE A 667 33.82 10.38 -18.62
C ILE A 667 32.61 9.47 -18.41
N PRO A 668 31.89 9.08 -19.47
CA PRO A 668 30.79 8.13 -19.38
C PRO A 668 31.21 6.77 -18.78
N VAL A 669 30.35 6.20 -17.93
CA VAL A 669 30.61 4.97 -17.16
C VAL A 669 30.96 3.78 -18.08
N ASP A 670 30.35 3.69 -19.24
CA ASP A 670 30.61 2.65 -20.25
C ASP A 670 32.05 2.72 -20.79
N ARG A 671 32.58 3.94 -21.00
CA ARG A 671 33.98 4.13 -21.41
C ARG A 671 34.95 3.77 -20.29
N VAL A 672 34.64 4.14 -19.05
CA VAL A 672 35.45 3.74 -17.87
C VAL A 672 35.48 2.22 -17.74
N LEU A 673 34.36 1.54 -17.98
CA LEU A 673 34.27 0.08 -17.93
C LEU A 673 35.04 -0.58 -19.08
N ALA A 674 34.93 -0.06 -20.29
CA ALA A 674 35.72 -0.53 -21.44
C ALA A 674 37.22 -0.37 -21.18
N PHE A 675 37.63 0.75 -20.58
CA PHE A 675 39.00 1.00 -20.18
C PHE A 675 39.46 -0.03 -19.15
N ALA A 676 38.70 -0.22 -18.07
CA ALA A 676 39.01 -1.18 -17.02
C ALA A 676 39.26 -2.59 -17.58
N ARG A 677 38.39 -3.06 -18.48
CA ARG A 677 38.52 -4.37 -19.15
C ARG A 677 39.77 -4.45 -20.04
N SER A 678 40.13 -3.36 -20.71
CA SER A 678 41.33 -3.31 -21.56
C SER A 678 42.65 -3.39 -20.79
N THR A 679 42.64 -3.13 -19.49
CA THR A 679 43.87 -3.16 -18.66
C THR A 679 44.33 -4.56 -18.29
N GLY A 680 43.46 -5.58 -18.38
CA GLY A 680 43.74 -6.94 -17.90
C GLY A 680 43.77 -7.09 -16.37
N LEU A 681 43.40 -6.05 -15.60
CA LEU A 681 43.41 -6.08 -14.14
C LEU A 681 42.12 -6.64 -13.49
N PHE A 682 41.02 -6.75 -14.26
CA PHE A 682 39.66 -6.97 -13.75
C PHE A 682 38.93 -8.17 -14.35
#